data_AF-A0A6P8YZD1-F1
#
_entry.id   AF-A0A6P8YZD1-F1
#
_cell.length_a   1.000
_cell.length_b   1.000
_cell.length_c   1.000
_cell.angle_alpha   90.00
_cell.angle_beta   90.00
_cell.angle_gamma   90.00
#
_symmetry.space_group_name_H-M   'P 1'
#
loop_
_entity.id
_entity.type
_entity.pdbx_description
1 polymer ?
#
loop_
_entity_poly.entity_id
_entity_poly.type
_entity_poly.pdbx_seq_one_letter_code
_entity_poly.pdbx_strand_id
1 'polypeptide(L)'
;MASFAIENGRRERKFHLELLFFLFNPVLILSRNMPNVVKCSVHGCPNTNKTHPLHKFPQNDTDRCLKWVRLSGNPKLLNVPLKDMHKKKICKDHFSRRMFWNNTLKTLNRDAEPDILRNVTPLTTDQLSVARLTEVVPTQADVGSAGTEVPLPSVPIDFAAEEPITVHVEVETDSIQATMGPVCIEAPLPSVPLDVAAEEPVTVRVETDSEKGENQPSKNAAQEENPPSKSSQSKNVAAIAQKISQQRVSKLSVLKEAGVEKDGLSDDASKLLRVAHMYKSRLARSEKKLKEANSRLVDLEKPESHARVLSDKISPALNVLLKGELLNGSRDPRGRDWCEESKCLSLVIKSCSRKTYSLLEKMFVLPSSRTIQNVLSKIPLEPGINEGFFGHLARQVETMTPKEKFVSLNWDEFRGQGGLFFNEKKGIIIGFENFGPFGNSNLPADEYLIFLIRSLDPNSNWKMPLAIFFSLSMCPGEILKKMIVLIITKLQNIGLRVAAAVCDQGPANQKAMRLLHEEAAKKTGRVEEPEIIVNGQTIVTFWDNPHVFKNIINNWRLDIHNCIEYGPQCKRAYYQHIIDYYEYDKKNFKVGLLTHEQVYPEGKQKMKVKHCTQVAGATVANKSYNQLSSHNGGNPILPGADDTANFMLKVDYLFDITNGSAPGDKPKPEQRALVTETSFHLEAWKEMRKEVATWAYIDKEGKRVIIPCLKACQDNLLADPALWRLLVKEGQYTSLNLRHVTQDCLENFISQMRATLGPNTHPTCYQVMNAFRTQLINKHVNFSLQKGKHCQDDGAQMLTDMQRLINNKKTLSSDKDESSQWMQDNQQTQPSPSSNLTKLEDQLCFLLAMLPPISPLKREAEENNQEI
;
A
#
# COMPACT_ATOMS: atom_id res chain seq x y z
N MET A 1 17.07 13.09 -44.74
CA MET A 1 16.02 12.46 -43.92
C MET A 1 15.93 10.94 -44.10
N ALA A 2 16.00 10.39 -45.32
CA ALA A 2 15.98 8.93 -45.54
C ALA A 2 17.11 8.15 -44.85
N SER A 3 18.33 8.70 -44.78
CA SER A 3 19.46 8.04 -44.08
C SER A 3 19.23 7.92 -42.56
N PHE A 4 18.55 8.90 -41.96
CA PHE A 4 18.23 8.93 -40.53
C PHE A 4 17.11 7.94 -40.17
N ALA A 5 16.14 7.76 -41.08
CA ALA A 5 15.09 6.76 -40.94
C ALA A 5 15.61 5.31 -41.11
N ILE A 6 16.59 5.09 -42.00
CA ILE A 6 17.23 3.78 -42.19
C ILE A 6 18.11 3.41 -40.98
N GLU A 7 18.75 4.39 -40.35
CA GLU A 7 19.61 4.20 -39.17
C GLU A 7 18.80 3.95 -37.89
N ASN A 8 17.65 4.62 -37.74
CA ASN A 8 16.66 4.33 -36.69
C ASN A 8 15.98 2.96 -36.91
N GLY A 9 15.61 2.62 -38.14
CA GLY A 9 15.03 1.31 -38.47
C GLY A 9 16.02 0.15 -38.28
N ARG A 10 17.34 0.38 -38.47
CA ARG A 10 18.38 -0.61 -38.12
C ARG A 10 18.60 -0.73 -36.61
N ARG A 11 18.52 0.37 -35.86
CA ARG A 11 18.59 0.36 -34.38
C ARG A 11 17.40 -0.36 -33.76
N GLU A 12 16.19 -0.13 -34.26
CA GLU A 12 14.98 -0.80 -33.78
C GLU A 12 14.97 -2.30 -34.09
N ARG A 13 15.38 -2.71 -35.30
CA ARG A 13 15.50 -4.15 -35.62
C ARG A 13 16.60 -4.83 -34.82
N LYS A 14 17.73 -4.17 -34.60
CA LYS A 14 18.80 -4.69 -33.73
C LYS A 14 18.34 -4.81 -32.28
N PHE A 15 17.55 -3.85 -31.80
CA PHE A 15 16.94 -3.87 -30.47
C PHE A 15 15.88 -4.98 -30.33
N HIS A 16 15.00 -5.18 -31.32
CA HIS A 16 14.03 -6.29 -31.31
C HIS A 16 14.71 -7.65 -31.39
N LEU A 17 15.77 -7.79 -32.19
CA LEU A 17 16.58 -9.00 -32.24
C LEU A 17 17.35 -9.23 -30.94
N GLU A 18 17.92 -8.20 -30.31
CA GLU A 18 18.59 -8.32 -29.01
C GLU A 18 17.59 -8.65 -27.88
N LEU A 19 16.39 -8.05 -27.89
CA LEU A 19 15.32 -8.33 -26.94
C LEU A 19 14.75 -9.75 -27.11
N LEU A 20 14.55 -10.21 -28.35
CA LEU A 20 14.15 -11.59 -28.65
C LEU A 20 15.27 -12.59 -28.30
N PHE A 21 16.53 -12.23 -28.54
CA PHE A 21 17.70 -13.03 -28.15
C PHE A 21 17.91 -13.04 -26.63
N PHE A 22 17.36 -12.10 -25.88
CA PHE A 22 17.42 -12.06 -24.42
C PHE A 22 16.21 -12.74 -23.75
N LEU A 23 15.02 -12.61 -24.32
CA LEU A 23 13.78 -13.20 -23.80
C LEU A 23 13.60 -14.68 -24.18
N PHE A 24 14.17 -15.13 -25.30
CA PHE A 24 13.97 -16.49 -25.82
C PHE A 24 15.23 -17.36 -25.90
N ASN A 25 16.34 -16.94 -25.27
CA ASN A 25 17.58 -17.73 -25.29
C ASN A 25 17.90 -18.35 -23.92
N PRO A 26 17.26 -19.49 -23.55
CA PRO A 26 17.61 -20.23 -22.35
C PRO A 26 19.05 -20.78 -22.38
N VAL A 27 19.74 -20.75 -23.53
CA VAL A 27 21.08 -21.32 -23.72
C VAL A 27 22.20 -20.44 -23.16
N LEU A 28 22.02 -19.12 -23.05
CA LEU A 28 23.05 -18.23 -22.49
C LEU A 28 23.04 -18.15 -20.95
N ILE A 29 21.89 -18.39 -20.31
CA ILE A 29 21.79 -18.48 -18.85
C ILE A 29 22.24 -19.88 -18.36
N LEU A 30 22.07 -20.92 -19.19
CA LEU A 30 22.51 -22.28 -18.85
C LEU A 30 23.99 -22.57 -19.14
N SER A 31 24.71 -21.75 -19.91
CA SER A 31 26.11 -22.06 -20.27
C SER A 31 27.19 -21.46 -19.34
N ARG A 32 26.84 -20.66 -18.32
CA ARG A 32 27.82 -20.02 -17.42
C ARG A 32 27.88 -20.53 -15.98
N ASN A 33 27.10 -21.56 -15.66
CA ASN A 33 27.24 -22.29 -14.39
C ASN A 33 27.69 -23.74 -14.65
N MET A 34 28.90 -23.91 -15.17
CA MET A 34 29.64 -25.14 -14.89
C MET A 34 30.07 -25.08 -13.42
N PRO A 35 29.63 -26.01 -12.55
CA PRO A 35 30.15 -26.10 -11.19
C PRO A 35 31.68 -26.21 -11.29
N ASN A 36 32.42 -25.42 -10.51
CA ASN A 36 33.88 -25.54 -10.39
C ASN A 36 34.22 -27.02 -10.19
N VAL A 37 34.73 -27.67 -11.25
CA VAL A 37 35.03 -29.11 -11.21
C VAL A 37 36.34 -29.25 -10.45
N VAL A 38 36.24 -29.56 -9.17
CA VAL A 38 37.41 -29.80 -8.31
C VAL A 38 37.81 -31.26 -8.49
N LYS A 39 39.05 -31.51 -8.93
CA LYS A 39 39.62 -32.86 -9.09
C LYS A 39 40.19 -33.37 -7.77
N CYS A 40 40.16 -34.69 -7.58
CA CYS A 40 40.88 -35.36 -6.50
C CYS A 40 42.39 -35.07 -6.60
N SER A 41 43.04 -34.87 -5.46
CA SER A 41 44.46 -34.49 -5.39
C SER A 41 45.40 -35.70 -5.30
N VAL A 42 44.87 -36.93 -5.24
CA VAL A 42 45.66 -38.17 -5.30
C VAL A 42 46.17 -38.41 -6.72
N HIS A 43 47.44 -38.79 -6.84
CA HIS A 43 48.10 -39.02 -8.13
C HIS A 43 47.34 -40.06 -8.96
N GLY A 44 47.05 -39.74 -10.22
CA GLY A 44 46.36 -40.64 -11.15
C GLY A 44 44.84 -40.82 -10.91
N CYS A 45 44.24 -40.14 -9.91
CA CYS A 45 42.81 -40.29 -9.63
C CYS A 45 41.93 -39.44 -10.59
N PRO A 46 40.99 -40.04 -11.35
CA PRO A 46 40.11 -39.30 -12.26
C PRO A 46 38.90 -38.65 -11.56
N ASN A 47 38.69 -38.91 -10.26
CA ASN A 47 37.50 -38.49 -9.53
C ASN A 47 37.41 -36.97 -9.35
N THR A 48 36.18 -36.46 -9.37
CA THR A 48 35.87 -35.03 -9.22
C THR A 48 34.73 -34.85 -8.22
N ASN A 49 34.47 -33.61 -7.81
CA ASN A 49 33.31 -33.28 -6.97
C ASN A 49 31.95 -33.62 -7.63
N LYS A 50 31.92 -33.87 -8.95
CA LYS A 50 30.72 -34.35 -9.63
C LYS A 50 30.53 -35.87 -9.51
N THR A 51 31.61 -36.63 -9.35
CA THR A 51 31.56 -38.10 -9.29
C THR A 51 31.60 -38.63 -7.86
N HIS A 52 32.31 -37.96 -6.95
CA HIS A 52 32.51 -38.44 -5.58
C HIS A 52 32.55 -37.28 -4.58
N PRO A 53 32.09 -37.49 -3.33
CA PRO A 53 32.38 -36.59 -2.21
C PRO A 53 33.88 -36.38 -2.05
N LEU A 54 34.29 -35.13 -1.81
CA LEU A 54 35.69 -34.73 -1.64
C LEU A 54 35.93 -34.12 -0.25
N HIS A 55 36.99 -34.56 0.42
CA HIS A 55 37.42 -34.09 1.74
C HIS A 55 38.62 -33.15 1.61
N LYS A 56 38.60 -32.02 2.33
CA LYS A 56 39.69 -31.04 2.35
C LYS A 56 40.88 -31.57 3.15
N PHE A 57 42.08 -31.09 2.85
CA PHE A 57 43.25 -31.35 3.70
C PHE A 57 43.06 -30.72 5.09
N PRO A 58 43.60 -31.34 6.16
CA PRO A 58 43.56 -30.79 7.52
C PRO A 58 44.20 -29.39 7.59
N GLN A 59 43.51 -28.44 8.22
CA GLN A 59 43.98 -27.05 8.35
C GLN A 59 44.79 -26.78 9.62
N ASN A 60 44.47 -27.49 10.71
CA ASN A 60 45.00 -27.23 12.05
C ASN A 60 45.91 -28.36 12.55
N ASP A 61 46.35 -29.25 11.65
CA ASP A 61 47.17 -30.42 11.97
C ASP A 61 48.19 -30.61 10.84
N THR A 62 49.36 -29.98 11.01
CA THR A 62 50.42 -29.93 10.00
C THR A 62 51.00 -31.31 9.73
N ASP A 63 51.18 -32.14 10.77
CA ASP A 63 51.72 -33.49 10.63
C ASP A 63 50.77 -34.39 9.85
N ARG A 64 49.47 -34.34 10.15
CA ARG A 64 48.46 -35.09 9.40
C ARG A 64 48.32 -34.57 7.96
N CYS A 65 48.41 -33.26 7.74
CA CYS A 65 48.41 -32.69 6.39
C CYS A 65 49.62 -33.18 5.57
N LEU A 66 50.82 -33.18 6.14
CA LEU A 66 52.03 -33.72 5.50
C LEU A 66 51.91 -35.22 5.23
N LYS A 67 51.30 -35.97 6.15
CA LYS A 67 51.02 -37.40 5.96
C LYS A 67 50.05 -37.64 4.79
N TRP A 68 49.00 -36.82 4.65
CA TRP A 68 48.11 -36.86 3.49
C TRP A 68 48.82 -36.50 2.18
N VAL A 69 49.73 -35.52 2.19
CA VAL A 69 50.54 -35.18 1.01
C VAL A 69 51.41 -36.36 0.60
N ARG A 70 52.10 -36.98 1.57
CA ARG A 70 52.92 -38.19 1.34
C ARG A 70 52.11 -39.32 0.73
N LEU A 71 50.97 -39.66 1.34
CA LEU A 71 50.10 -40.78 0.93
C LEU A 71 49.37 -40.51 -0.39
N SER A 72 49.17 -39.24 -0.76
CA SER A 72 48.56 -38.88 -2.05
C SER A 72 49.45 -39.17 -3.28
N GLY A 73 50.77 -39.37 -3.07
CA GLY A 73 51.74 -39.64 -4.14
C GLY A 73 51.84 -38.54 -5.21
N ASN A 74 51.29 -37.35 -4.99
CA ASN A 74 51.19 -36.31 -6.00
C ASN A 74 52.31 -35.26 -5.85
N PRO A 75 53.34 -35.24 -6.73
CA PRO A 75 54.47 -34.33 -6.61
C PRO A 75 54.06 -32.86 -6.78
N LYS A 76 52.90 -32.57 -7.40
CA LYS A 76 52.39 -31.19 -7.54
C LYS A 76 52.00 -30.54 -6.20
N LEU A 77 51.77 -31.34 -5.16
CA LEU A 77 51.43 -30.82 -3.84
C LEU A 77 52.67 -30.31 -3.08
N LEU A 78 53.89 -30.72 -3.47
CA LEU A 78 55.13 -30.24 -2.85
C LEU A 78 55.37 -28.74 -3.08
N ASN A 79 54.82 -28.18 -4.16
CA ASN A 79 54.98 -26.77 -4.53
C ASN A 79 53.85 -25.87 -4.02
N VAL A 80 52.91 -26.38 -3.23
CA VAL A 80 51.77 -25.61 -2.72
C VAL A 80 52.04 -25.27 -1.25
N PRO A 81 51.99 -23.99 -0.84
CA PRO A 81 52.19 -23.60 0.55
C PRO A 81 51.19 -24.28 1.49
N LEU A 82 51.61 -24.67 2.70
CA LEU A 82 50.75 -25.33 3.70
C LEU A 82 49.48 -24.51 4.02
N LYS A 83 49.59 -23.17 4.06
CA LYS A 83 48.43 -22.25 4.20
C LYS A 83 47.35 -22.41 3.13
N ASP A 84 47.71 -22.87 1.93
CA ASP A 84 46.81 -23.05 0.79
C ASP A 84 46.37 -24.51 0.59
N MET A 85 46.84 -25.45 1.42
CA MET A 85 46.52 -26.88 1.31
C MET A 85 45.02 -27.19 1.46
N HIS A 86 44.32 -26.40 2.26
CA HIS A 86 42.88 -26.56 2.47
C HIS A 86 42.02 -26.37 1.20
N LYS A 87 42.60 -25.79 0.14
CA LYS A 87 41.97 -25.65 -1.18
C LYS A 87 42.06 -26.93 -2.01
N LYS A 88 42.94 -27.87 -1.62
CA LYS A 88 43.09 -29.20 -2.22
C LYS A 88 42.16 -30.20 -1.53
N LYS A 89 41.76 -31.26 -2.25
CA LYS A 89 40.80 -32.25 -1.75
C LYS A 89 41.08 -33.67 -2.25
N ILE A 90 40.72 -34.68 -1.45
CA ILE A 90 40.81 -36.11 -1.77
C ILE A 90 39.41 -36.74 -1.73
N CYS A 91 39.10 -37.65 -2.66
CA CYS A 91 37.78 -38.28 -2.71
C CYS A 91 37.61 -39.40 -1.67
N LYS A 92 36.34 -39.71 -1.33
CA LYS A 92 35.98 -40.75 -0.33
C LYS A 92 36.63 -42.12 -0.57
N ASP A 93 36.91 -42.45 -1.82
CA ASP A 93 37.41 -43.77 -2.22
C ASP A 93 38.82 -44.07 -1.73
N HIS A 94 39.56 -43.04 -1.33
CA HIS A 94 40.89 -43.18 -0.75
C HIS A 94 40.85 -43.35 0.76
N PHE A 95 39.69 -43.55 1.38
CA PHE A 95 39.57 -43.78 2.81
C PHE A 95 38.79 -45.08 3.04
N SER A 96 39.30 -45.97 3.91
CA SER A 96 38.54 -47.14 4.34
C SER A 96 37.22 -46.73 4.99
N ARG A 97 36.19 -47.56 4.83
CA ARG A 97 34.85 -47.30 5.38
C ARG A 97 34.84 -47.11 6.90
N ARG A 98 35.81 -47.72 7.62
CA ARG A 98 35.99 -47.56 9.07
C ARG A 98 36.48 -46.16 9.49
N MET A 99 36.97 -45.37 8.54
CA MET A 99 37.50 -44.03 8.78
C MET A 99 36.43 -42.92 8.70
N PHE A 100 35.15 -43.28 8.55
CA PHE A 100 34.02 -42.35 8.52
C PHE A 100 33.18 -42.45 9.78
N TRP A 101 32.71 -41.30 10.27
CA TRP A 101 31.89 -41.20 11.49
C TRP A 101 30.49 -41.80 11.32
N ASN A 102 29.99 -41.87 10.08
CA ASN A 102 28.65 -42.35 9.78
C ASN A 102 28.57 -43.02 8.40
N ASN A 103 27.48 -43.75 8.16
CA ASN A 103 27.19 -44.42 6.88
C ASN A 103 26.97 -43.46 5.69
N THR A 104 26.90 -42.14 5.92
CA THR A 104 26.71 -41.15 4.86
C THR A 104 28.02 -40.77 4.13
N LEU A 105 29.18 -41.23 4.64
CA LEU A 105 30.52 -40.98 4.07
C LEU A 105 30.86 -39.49 3.88
N LYS A 106 30.22 -38.61 4.66
CA LYS A 106 30.41 -37.15 4.56
C LYS A 106 31.50 -36.62 5.49
N THR A 107 31.77 -37.30 6.60
CA THR A 107 32.67 -36.84 7.65
C THR A 107 33.69 -37.92 7.99
N LEU A 108 34.98 -37.57 7.96
CA LEU A 108 36.09 -38.44 8.32
C LEU A 108 36.39 -38.36 9.83
N ASN A 109 36.88 -39.46 10.40
CA ASN A 109 37.36 -39.52 11.78
C ASN A 109 38.63 -38.69 11.97
N ARG A 110 38.97 -38.38 13.24
CA ARG A 110 40.15 -37.58 13.60
C ARG A 110 41.47 -38.23 13.17
N ASP A 111 41.52 -39.56 13.04
CA ASP A 111 42.74 -40.29 12.65
C ASP A 111 42.65 -40.87 11.22
N ALA A 112 41.67 -40.42 10.43
CA ALA A 112 41.51 -40.88 9.05
C ALA A 112 42.69 -40.45 8.16
N GLU A 113 43.20 -41.38 7.37
CA GLU A 113 44.33 -41.20 6.47
C GLU A 113 44.05 -41.85 5.11
N PRO A 114 44.57 -41.29 4.00
CA PRO A 114 44.37 -41.90 2.70
C PRO A 114 45.01 -43.29 2.62
N ASP A 115 44.22 -44.33 2.35
CA ASP A 115 44.68 -45.70 2.14
C ASP A 115 45.39 -45.84 0.79
N ILE A 116 46.55 -46.50 0.80
CA ILE A 116 47.45 -46.73 -0.35
C ILE A 116 46.86 -47.72 -1.37
N LEU A 117 45.70 -48.31 -1.08
CA LEU A 117 45.09 -49.47 -1.77
C LEU A 117 44.77 -49.28 -3.27
N ARG A 118 45.05 -48.11 -3.87
CA ARG A 118 44.87 -47.83 -5.29
C ARG A 118 46.20 -47.52 -6.00
N ASN A 119 47.17 -48.44 -6.00
CA ASN A 119 48.39 -48.36 -6.83
C ASN A 119 49.09 -46.98 -6.86
N VAL A 120 49.15 -46.28 -5.72
CA VAL A 120 49.85 -44.99 -5.60
C VAL A 120 51.11 -45.19 -4.78
N THR A 121 52.27 -44.90 -5.37
CA THR A 121 53.54 -44.89 -4.65
C THR A 121 53.59 -43.63 -3.77
N PRO A 122 53.76 -43.74 -2.44
CA PRO A 122 53.93 -42.57 -1.59
C PRO A 122 55.16 -41.76 -1.99
N LEU A 123 55.13 -40.45 -1.75
CA LEU A 123 56.31 -39.59 -1.93
C LEU A 123 57.44 -40.03 -0.97
N THR A 124 58.69 -40.03 -1.44
CA THR A 124 59.85 -40.44 -0.64
C THR A 124 60.16 -39.40 0.44
N THR A 125 60.84 -39.82 1.51
CA THR A 125 61.24 -38.93 2.61
C THR A 125 62.08 -37.74 2.12
N ASP A 126 62.91 -37.95 1.08
CA ASP A 126 63.71 -36.91 0.42
C ASP A 126 62.88 -35.90 -0.39
N GLN A 127 61.70 -36.29 -0.87
CA GLN A 127 60.78 -35.36 -1.56
C GLN A 127 60.02 -34.47 -0.56
N LEU A 128 59.78 -34.96 0.65
CA LEU A 128 59.08 -34.21 1.72
C LEU A 128 59.99 -33.18 2.41
N SER A 129 61.30 -33.41 2.46
CA SER A 129 62.27 -32.43 2.98
C SER A 129 62.32 -31.16 2.13
N VAL A 130 62.12 -31.27 0.81
CA VAL A 130 62.04 -30.14 -0.12
C VAL A 130 60.82 -29.24 0.17
N ALA A 131 59.69 -29.81 0.60
CA ALA A 131 58.51 -29.02 0.98
C ALA A 131 58.75 -28.20 2.27
N ARG A 132 59.49 -28.75 3.25
CA ARG A 132 59.86 -28.05 4.50
C ARG A 132 60.82 -26.87 4.27
N LEU A 133 61.64 -26.92 3.23
CA LEU A 133 62.57 -25.82 2.88
C LEU A 133 61.87 -24.55 2.40
N THR A 134 60.58 -24.62 2.03
CA THR A 134 59.80 -23.42 1.63
C THR A 134 59.23 -22.64 2.82
N GLU A 135 59.43 -23.10 4.06
CA GLU A 135 58.87 -22.48 5.29
C GLU A 135 59.79 -21.46 5.99
N VAL A 136 61.07 -21.34 5.65
CA VAL A 136 62.01 -20.53 6.44
C VAL A 136 62.21 -19.13 5.87
N VAL A 137 61.33 -18.17 6.23
CA VAL A 137 61.71 -16.78 6.52
C VAL A 137 60.77 -16.20 7.59
N PRO A 138 61.23 -16.03 8.85
CA PRO A 138 60.47 -15.34 9.91
C PRO A 138 61.05 -13.97 10.28
N THR A 139 60.20 -13.04 10.72
CA THR A 139 60.59 -11.91 11.58
C THR A 139 59.64 -11.79 12.79
N GLN A 140 60.26 -11.42 13.91
CA GLN A 140 59.90 -11.56 15.33
C GLN A 140 58.66 -10.76 15.82
N ALA A 141 57.98 -11.23 16.87
CA ALA A 141 58.12 -10.70 18.26
C ALA A 141 57.04 -11.24 19.24
N ASP A 142 57.51 -11.50 20.47
CA ASP A 142 56.86 -11.43 21.80
C ASP A 142 55.86 -12.49 22.33
N VAL A 143 56.46 -13.43 23.08
CA VAL A 143 56.25 -13.84 24.48
C VAL A 143 54.95 -13.43 25.20
N GLY A 144 54.26 -14.43 25.77
CA GLY A 144 53.31 -14.28 26.88
C GLY A 144 52.61 -15.59 27.25
N SER A 145 53.15 -16.31 28.24
CA SER A 145 52.61 -17.58 28.76
C SER A 145 51.45 -17.38 29.75
N ALA A 146 50.52 -18.32 29.82
CA ALA A 146 50.09 -18.98 31.07
C ALA A 146 48.96 -19.99 30.74
N GLY A 147 49.19 -21.26 31.08
CA GLY A 147 48.18 -22.32 31.00
C GLY A 147 47.30 -22.41 32.25
N THR A 148 46.28 -23.26 32.20
CA THR A 148 45.87 -24.21 33.25
C THR A 148 44.84 -25.18 32.64
N GLU A 149 45.14 -26.47 32.69
CA GLU A 149 44.25 -27.59 32.40
C GLU A 149 43.39 -27.93 33.63
N VAL A 150 42.24 -28.59 33.43
CA VAL A 150 41.73 -29.81 34.12
C VAL A 150 40.23 -30.04 33.76
N PRO A 151 39.72 -31.30 33.74
CA PRO A 151 38.82 -31.82 32.70
C PRO A 151 37.38 -32.11 33.15
N LEU A 152 36.49 -32.37 32.17
CA LEU A 152 35.13 -32.88 32.36
C LEU A 152 35.06 -34.41 32.16
N PRO A 153 34.42 -35.17 33.07
CA PRO A 153 34.11 -36.57 32.86
C PRO A 153 32.71 -36.78 32.23
N SER A 154 32.65 -37.83 31.43
CA SER A 154 31.54 -38.42 30.70
C SER A 154 30.60 -39.27 31.57
N VAL A 155 29.29 -39.25 31.28
CA VAL A 155 28.32 -40.30 31.68
C VAL A 155 27.37 -40.59 30.49
N PRO A 156 26.94 -41.85 30.28
CA PRO A 156 26.36 -42.35 29.03
C PRO A 156 24.83 -42.18 28.92
N ILE A 157 24.34 -42.23 27.68
CA ILE A 157 22.92 -42.30 27.32
C ILE A 157 22.59 -43.77 27.02
N ASP A 158 21.71 -44.38 27.82
CA ASP A 158 21.08 -45.66 27.51
C ASP A 158 19.76 -45.43 26.75
N PHE A 159 19.57 -46.26 25.71
CA PHE A 159 18.34 -46.42 24.94
C PHE A 159 17.49 -47.52 25.58
N ALA A 160 16.21 -47.26 25.84
CA ALA A 160 15.19 -48.29 25.95
C ALA A 160 13.88 -47.78 25.34
N ALA A 161 13.25 -48.67 24.58
CA ALA A 161 12.01 -48.48 23.83
C ALA A 161 10.79 -48.67 24.72
N GLU A 162 9.65 -48.07 24.38
CA GLU A 162 8.31 -48.60 24.68
C GLU A 162 7.22 -47.91 23.81
N GLU A 163 6.13 -48.64 23.62
CA GLU A 163 5.13 -48.60 22.54
C GLU A 163 4.04 -47.51 22.68
N PRO A 164 3.27 -47.21 21.61
CA PRO A 164 2.23 -46.16 21.62
C PRO A 164 0.91 -46.63 22.21
N ILE A 165 0.38 -45.87 23.17
CA ILE A 165 -0.97 -46.01 23.72
C ILE A 165 -1.96 -45.14 22.92
N THR A 166 -2.99 -45.79 22.41
CA THR A 166 -4.17 -45.22 21.74
C THR A 166 -5.17 -44.70 22.77
N VAL A 167 -5.75 -43.51 22.57
CA VAL A 167 -6.94 -43.06 23.31
C VAL A 167 -7.99 -42.55 22.32
N HIS A 168 -9.17 -43.16 22.42
CA HIS A 168 -10.39 -42.86 21.67
C HIS A 168 -11.05 -41.57 22.16
N VAL A 169 -11.69 -40.83 21.24
CA VAL A 169 -12.75 -39.86 21.57
C VAL A 169 -13.92 -40.12 20.62
N GLU A 170 -15.05 -40.47 21.20
CA GLU A 170 -16.34 -40.74 20.55
C GLU A 170 -17.00 -39.43 20.10
N VAL A 171 -17.68 -39.46 18.95
CA VAL A 171 -18.57 -38.41 18.47
C VAL A 171 -19.94 -39.03 18.28
N GLU A 172 -20.90 -38.65 19.12
CA GLU A 172 -22.32 -38.98 18.95
C GLU A 172 -22.91 -38.13 17.81
N THR A 173 -23.52 -38.80 16.84
CA THR A 173 -24.28 -38.18 15.75
C THR A 173 -25.76 -38.50 15.92
N ASP A 174 -26.57 -37.48 16.17
CA ASP A 174 -28.02 -37.58 16.02
C ASP A 174 -28.47 -37.08 14.65
N SER A 175 -28.99 -38.03 13.87
CA SER A 175 -29.73 -37.88 12.63
C SER A 175 -31.19 -37.57 12.89
N ILE A 176 -31.88 -36.74 12.07
CA ILE A 176 -33.18 -37.05 11.43
C ILE A 176 -33.38 -36.23 10.12
N GLN A 177 -33.24 -36.95 9.00
CA GLN A 177 -34.07 -37.04 7.79
C GLN A 177 -34.80 -35.80 7.19
N ALA A 178 -34.50 -35.54 5.91
CA ALA A 178 -35.43 -34.94 4.95
C ALA A 178 -35.59 -35.87 3.73
N THR A 179 -36.84 -36.20 3.41
CA THR A 179 -37.33 -37.07 2.34
C THR A 179 -37.02 -36.53 0.94
N MET A 180 -36.46 -37.39 0.09
CA MET A 180 -36.33 -37.19 -1.36
C MET A 180 -37.49 -37.86 -2.11
N GLY A 181 -38.10 -37.13 -3.04
CA GLY A 181 -38.87 -37.69 -4.16
C GLY A 181 -38.10 -37.46 -5.48
N PRO A 182 -38.14 -38.39 -6.45
CA PRO A 182 -37.23 -38.42 -7.59
C PRO A 182 -37.83 -37.76 -8.84
N VAL A 183 -37.02 -37.04 -9.63
CA VAL A 183 -37.26 -36.90 -11.07
C VAL A 183 -35.93 -36.93 -11.82
N CYS A 184 -35.84 -37.87 -12.75
CA CYS A 184 -34.72 -38.11 -13.65
C CYS A 184 -34.91 -37.36 -14.99
N ILE A 185 -33.82 -36.71 -15.43
CA ILE A 185 -33.19 -36.70 -16.78
C ILE A 185 -34.05 -36.29 -18.00
N GLU A 186 -33.68 -35.20 -18.70
CA GLU A 186 -33.12 -35.19 -20.09
C GLU A 186 -33.07 -33.77 -20.72
N ALA A 187 -31.85 -33.39 -21.14
CA ALA A 187 -31.31 -32.47 -22.19
C ALA A 187 -32.18 -31.40 -22.93
N PRO A 188 -31.62 -30.43 -23.70
CA PRO A 188 -30.21 -30.11 -24.01
C PRO A 188 -29.80 -28.63 -23.85
N LEU A 189 -28.49 -28.39 -23.84
CA LEU A 189 -27.84 -27.07 -23.96
C LEU A 189 -28.12 -26.43 -25.33
N PRO A 190 -28.49 -25.14 -25.41
CA PRO A 190 -28.41 -24.39 -26.66
C PRO A 190 -26.99 -23.85 -26.86
N SER A 191 -26.35 -24.37 -27.90
CA SER A 191 -25.17 -23.81 -28.56
C SER A 191 -25.48 -22.40 -29.09
N VAL A 192 -24.76 -21.38 -28.58
CA VAL A 192 -24.78 -20.03 -29.15
C VAL A 192 -23.64 -19.91 -30.18
N PRO A 193 -23.93 -19.51 -31.44
CA PRO A 193 -22.91 -19.30 -32.45
C PRO A 193 -22.02 -18.08 -32.14
N LEU A 194 -20.71 -18.22 -32.37
CA LEU A 194 -19.79 -17.10 -32.55
C LEU A 194 -20.05 -16.49 -33.94
N ASP A 195 -20.75 -15.36 -34.00
CA ASP A 195 -20.72 -14.47 -35.16
C ASP A 195 -19.69 -13.37 -34.90
N VAL A 196 -18.51 -13.55 -35.51
CA VAL A 196 -17.48 -12.53 -35.66
C VAL A 196 -17.85 -11.72 -36.91
N ALA A 197 -18.55 -10.60 -36.71
CA ALA A 197 -18.67 -9.57 -37.74
C ALA A 197 -17.37 -8.75 -37.76
N ALA A 198 -16.67 -8.81 -38.88
CA ALA A 198 -15.54 -7.96 -39.18
C ALA A 198 -16.03 -6.52 -39.42
N GLU A 199 -15.61 -5.57 -38.57
CA GLU A 199 -15.69 -4.15 -38.88
C GLU A 199 -14.39 -3.71 -39.58
N GLU A 200 -14.56 -3.12 -40.75
CA GLU A 200 -13.50 -2.56 -41.59
C GLU A 200 -12.82 -1.34 -40.93
N PRO A 201 -11.51 -1.12 -41.15
CA PRO A 201 -10.81 0.03 -40.60
C PRO A 201 -11.17 1.32 -41.35
N VAL A 202 -11.77 2.26 -40.61
CA VAL A 202 -11.98 3.66 -41.04
C VAL A 202 -10.63 4.32 -41.33
N THR A 203 -10.41 4.65 -42.61
CA THR A 203 -9.30 5.46 -43.10
C THR A 203 -9.49 6.92 -42.73
N VAL A 204 -8.67 7.45 -41.83
CA VAL A 204 -8.55 8.90 -41.61
C VAL A 204 -7.54 9.45 -42.62
N ARG A 205 -8.05 10.16 -43.64
CA ARG A 205 -7.28 11.02 -44.54
C ARG A 205 -6.79 12.23 -43.76
N VAL A 206 -5.48 12.44 -43.75
CA VAL A 206 -4.87 13.72 -43.36
C VAL A 206 -4.74 14.54 -44.63
N GLU A 207 -5.64 15.51 -44.81
CA GLU A 207 -5.49 16.55 -45.83
C GLU A 207 -4.45 17.56 -45.34
N THR A 208 -3.40 17.71 -46.13
CA THR A 208 -2.40 18.76 -45.99
C THR A 208 -2.77 19.88 -46.95
N ASP A 209 -3.29 20.98 -46.42
CA ASP A 209 -3.39 22.23 -47.17
C ASP A 209 -2.38 23.25 -46.64
N SER A 210 -1.59 23.72 -47.61
CA SER A 210 -0.57 24.74 -47.54
C SER A 210 -1.10 26.03 -48.15
N GLU A 211 -0.97 27.17 -47.48
CA GLU A 211 -0.71 28.52 -48.03
C GLU A 211 -0.63 29.54 -46.87
N LYS A 212 0.57 30.06 -46.57
CA LYS A 212 1.17 31.35 -46.99
C LYS A 212 0.60 32.61 -46.29
N GLY A 213 1.50 33.33 -45.59
CA GLY A 213 1.30 34.72 -45.16
C GLY A 213 2.42 35.21 -44.24
N GLU A 214 3.23 36.14 -44.72
CA GLU A 214 4.49 36.69 -44.18
C GLU A 214 4.31 37.55 -42.91
N ASN A 215 5.26 37.51 -41.96
CA ASN A 215 6.23 38.59 -41.70
C ASN A 215 7.09 38.40 -40.43
N GLN A 216 8.27 39.02 -40.48
CA GLN A 216 9.46 39.04 -39.62
C GLN A 216 9.30 39.01 -38.08
N PRO A 217 10.38 38.66 -37.36
CA PRO A 217 10.80 39.54 -36.26
C PRO A 217 12.28 39.94 -36.28
N SER A 218 12.47 41.17 -35.84
CA SER A 218 13.67 41.94 -35.58
C SER A 218 14.61 41.34 -34.53
N LYS A 219 15.91 41.61 -34.71
CA LYS A 219 16.96 41.46 -33.70
C LYS A 219 16.78 42.47 -32.56
N ASN A 220 16.98 42.05 -31.31
CA ASN A 220 17.97 42.66 -30.39
C ASN A 220 18.07 41.95 -29.04
N ALA A 221 19.25 42.09 -28.46
CA ALA A 221 19.86 41.38 -27.34
C ALA A 221 19.28 41.68 -25.94
N ALA A 222 19.42 40.73 -25.01
CA ALA A 222 19.88 40.96 -23.63
C ALA A 222 20.05 39.65 -22.83
N GLN A 223 21.26 39.46 -22.31
CA GLN A 223 21.62 38.96 -20.97
C GLN A 223 20.96 37.68 -20.43
N GLU A 224 21.74 36.58 -20.45
CA GLU A 224 21.59 35.46 -19.52
C GLU A 224 22.55 35.65 -18.32
N GLU A 225 21.98 35.81 -17.13
CA GLU A 225 22.66 35.62 -15.85
C GLU A 225 22.55 34.15 -15.40
N ASN A 226 23.64 33.64 -14.81
CA ASN A 226 23.82 32.25 -14.37
C ASN A 226 22.92 31.84 -13.17
N PRO A 227 22.48 30.57 -13.10
CA PRO A 227 22.09 29.92 -11.84
C PRO A 227 23.24 29.13 -11.18
N PRO A 228 23.13 28.79 -9.87
CA PRO A 228 24.26 28.73 -8.95
C PRO A 228 24.97 27.38 -8.83
N SER A 229 26.18 27.50 -8.31
CA SER A 229 27.20 26.49 -8.08
C SER A 229 26.82 25.41 -7.05
N LYS A 230 27.01 24.14 -7.43
CA LYS A 230 27.22 23.03 -6.50
C LYS A 230 28.62 22.43 -6.62
N SER A 231 29.38 22.66 -5.55
CA SER A 231 30.40 21.82 -4.91
C SER A 231 31.65 21.40 -5.71
N SER A 232 32.71 22.18 -5.49
CA SER A 232 34.10 21.86 -5.06
C SER A 232 34.67 20.42 -5.00
N GLN A 233 33.91 19.34 -5.20
CA GLN A 233 34.46 17.97 -5.29
C GLN A 233 34.85 17.58 -6.73
N SER A 234 34.21 18.16 -7.76
CA SER A 234 34.50 17.83 -9.17
C SER A 234 35.88 18.35 -9.65
N LYS A 235 36.32 19.51 -9.16
CA LYS A 235 37.62 20.09 -9.52
C LYS A 235 38.82 19.30 -8.94
N ASN A 236 38.65 18.67 -7.76
CA ASN A 236 39.69 17.86 -7.14
C ASN A 236 39.90 16.51 -7.86
N VAL A 237 38.84 15.89 -8.38
CA VAL A 237 38.95 14.62 -9.13
C VAL A 237 39.62 14.84 -10.49
N ALA A 238 39.33 15.96 -11.17
CA ALA A 238 40.00 16.35 -12.43
C ALA A 238 41.49 16.69 -12.22
N ALA A 239 41.85 17.37 -11.13
CA ALA A 239 43.23 17.70 -10.80
C ALA A 239 44.06 16.48 -10.36
N ILE A 240 43.45 15.51 -9.65
CA ILE A 240 44.08 14.23 -9.28
C ILE A 240 44.24 13.33 -10.53
N ALA A 241 43.25 13.31 -11.44
CA ALA A 241 43.36 12.60 -12.72
C ALA A 241 44.45 13.19 -13.64
N GLN A 242 44.67 14.50 -13.62
CA GLN A 242 45.79 15.15 -14.32
C GLN A 242 47.15 14.87 -13.67
N LYS A 243 47.25 14.84 -12.33
CA LYS A 243 48.51 14.50 -11.62
C LYS A 243 48.91 13.03 -11.79
N ILE A 244 47.95 12.09 -11.88
CA ILE A 244 48.23 10.65 -12.08
C ILE A 244 48.54 10.31 -13.55
N SER A 245 48.23 11.19 -14.50
CA SER A 245 48.51 11.03 -15.94
C SER A 245 50.00 11.11 -16.30
N GLN A 246 50.87 11.59 -15.40
CA GLN A 246 52.29 11.89 -15.68
C GLN A 246 53.32 10.96 -15.01
N GLN A 247 52.97 9.73 -14.60
CA GLN A 247 54.00 8.72 -14.33
C GLN A 247 54.66 8.28 -15.66
N ARG A 248 55.60 9.08 -16.14
CA ARG A 248 56.43 8.76 -17.31
C ARG A 248 57.33 7.58 -16.93
N VAL A 249 57.27 6.49 -17.69
CA VAL A 249 58.34 5.46 -17.69
C VAL A 249 59.66 6.23 -17.88
N SER A 250 60.62 6.11 -16.95
CA SER A 250 61.88 6.84 -17.09
C SER A 250 62.79 6.10 -18.07
N LYS A 251 63.57 6.80 -18.91
CA LYS A 251 64.58 6.16 -19.76
C LYS A 251 65.59 5.34 -18.95
N LEU A 252 65.87 5.77 -17.71
CA LEU A 252 66.70 5.02 -16.76
C LEU A 252 66.10 3.68 -16.34
N SER A 253 64.77 3.55 -16.25
CA SER A 253 64.12 2.27 -15.93
C SER A 253 64.27 1.24 -17.05
N VAL A 254 64.35 1.69 -18.31
CA VAL A 254 64.57 0.81 -19.47
C VAL A 254 66.02 0.35 -19.52
N LEU A 255 66.97 1.24 -19.20
CA LEU A 255 68.39 0.90 -19.09
C LEU A 255 68.68 -0.08 -17.95
N LYS A 256 68.07 0.14 -16.77
CA LYS A 256 68.21 -0.77 -15.61
C LYS A 256 67.68 -2.17 -15.88
N GLU A 257 66.54 -2.30 -16.55
CA GLU A 257 66.00 -3.62 -16.93
C GLU A 257 66.81 -4.31 -18.03
N ALA A 258 67.47 -3.54 -18.91
CA ALA A 258 68.37 -4.08 -19.93
C ALA A 258 69.77 -4.40 -19.37
N GLY A 259 70.07 -4.06 -18.13
CA GLY A 259 71.37 -4.31 -17.49
C GLY A 259 72.52 -3.45 -18.02
N VAL A 260 72.23 -2.27 -18.58
CA VAL A 260 73.23 -1.41 -19.25
C VAL A 260 73.45 -0.10 -18.49
N GLU A 261 74.71 0.26 -18.24
CA GLU A 261 75.11 1.53 -17.62
C GLU A 261 75.07 2.69 -18.64
N LYS A 262 74.87 3.91 -18.14
CA LYS A 262 74.56 5.09 -18.98
C LYS A 262 75.78 5.63 -19.73
N ASP A 263 76.98 5.26 -19.31
CA ASP A 263 78.22 5.88 -19.78
C ASP A 263 78.76 5.12 -21.00
N GLY A 264 78.85 5.82 -22.15
CA GLY A 264 79.46 5.30 -23.38
C GLY A 264 78.55 4.64 -24.41
N LEU A 265 77.24 4.93 -24.44
CA LEU A 265 76.35 4.42 -25.50
C LEU A 265 76.71 4.99 -26.88
N SER A 266 76.86 4.13 -27.89
CA SER A 266 76.97 4.57 -29.29
C SER A 266 75.66 5.21 -29.79
N ASP A 267 75.73 5.99 -30.87
CA ASP A 267 74.56 6.69 -31.44
C ASP A 267 73.41 5.75 -31.80
N ASP A 268 73.71 4.52 -32.25
CA ASP A 268 72.68 3.54 -32.60
C ASP A 268 72.06 2.87 -31.38
N ALA A 269 72.84 2.64 -30.31
CA ALA A 269 72.32 2.18 -29.02
C ALA A 269 71.39 3.23 -28.38
N SER A 270 71.73 4.52 -28.54
CA SER A 270 70.88 5.63 -28.10
C SER A 270 69.57 5.74 -28.89
N LYS A 271 69.58 5.46 -30.20
CA LYS A 271 68.35 5.38 -31.02
C LYS A 271 67.48 4.20 -30.60
N LEU A 272 68.07 3.01 -30.41
CA LEU A 272 67.36 1.82 -29.96
C LEU A 272 66.73 2.01 -28.58
N LEU A 273 67.42 2.66 -27.64
CA LEU A 273 66.86 2.99 -26.33
C LEU A 273 65.64 3.91 -26.42
N ARG A 274 65.65 4.90 -27.34
CA ARG A 274 64.48 5.77 -27.58
C ARG A 274 63.29 4.96 -28.12
N VAL A 275 63.55 4.03 -29.03
CA VAL A 275 62.52 3.14 -29.60
C VAL A 275 61.96 2.20 -28.53
N ALA A 276 62.82 1.55 -27.74
CA ALA A 276 62.42 0.67 -26.64
C ALA A 276 61.61 1.43 -25.57
N HIS A 277 62.04 2.64 -25.20
CA HIS A 277 61.32 3.52 -24.28
C HIS A 277 59.94 3.94 -24.83
N MET A 278 59.84 4.22 -26.13
CA MET A 278 58.58 4.51 -26.79
C MET A 278 57.63 3.30 -26.73
N TYR A 279 58.11 2.09 -27.06
CA TYR A 279 57.28 0.89 -27.00
C TYR A 279 56.83 0.54 -25.58
N LYS A 280 57.71 0.66 -24.59
CA LYS A 280 57.36 0.44 -23.17
C LYS A 280 56.34 1.45 -22.66
N SER A 281 56.47 2.72 -23.07
CA SER A 281 55.48 3.75 -22.77
C SER A 281 54.13 3.49 -23.44
N ARG A 282 54.13 2.93 -24.66
CA ARG A 282 52.89 2.50 -25.35
C ARG A 282 52.24 1.30 -24.67
N LEU A 283 53.03 0.31 -24.25
CA LEU A 283 52.55 -0.87 -23.52
C LEU A 283 51.86 -0.47 -22.21
N ALA A 284 52.51 0.36 -21.38
CA ALA A 284 51.93 0.85 -20.13
C ALA A 284 50.61 1.62 -20.32
N ARG A 285 50.51 2.42 -21.40
CA ARG A 285 49.24 3.09 -21.76
C ARG A 285 48.16 2.09 -22.18
N SER A 286 48.53 1.05 -22.91
CA SER A 286 47.60 0.00 -23.36
C SER A 286 47.08 -0.83 -22.19
N GLU A 287 47.96 -1.24 -21.28
CA GLU A 287 47.59 -1.98 -20.06
C GLU A 287 46.67 -1.17 -19.15
N LYS A 288 46.91 0.14 -19.01
CA LYS A 288 46.02 1.04 -18.26
C LYS A 288 44.64 1.12 -18.90
N LYS A 289 44.55 1.29 -20.22
CA LYS A 289 43.27 1.28 -20.96
C LYS A 289 42.55 -0.06 -20.79
N LEU A 290 43.27 -1.17 -20.81
CA LEU A 290 42.72 -2.50 -20.60
C LEU A 290 42.16 -2.65 -19.18
N LYS A 291 42.86 -2.15 -18.16
CA LYS A 291 42.41 -2.16 -16.77
C LYS A 291 41.16 -1.30 -16.55
N GLU A 292 41.11 -0.12 -17.16
CA GLU A 292 39.93 0.76 -17.15
C GLU A 292 38.74 0.12 -17.87
N ALA A 293 38.96 -0.50 -19.03
CA ALA A 293 37.93 -1.23 -19.76
C ALA A 293 37.39 -2.44 -18.97
N ASN A 294 38.27 -3.21 -18.33
CA ASN A 294 37.88 -4.34 -17.48
C ASN A 294 37.09 -3.87 -16.25
N SER A 295 37.46 -2.76 -15.62
CA SER A 295 36.67 -2.18 -14.53
C SER A 295 35.26 -1.78 -14.99
N ARG A 296 35.15 -1.16 -16.18
CA ARG A 296 33.84 -0.81 -16.77
C ARG A 296 33.01 -2.04 -17.11
N LEU A 297 33.64 -3.11 -17.62
CA LEU A 297 32.97 -4.38 -17.90
C LEU A 297 32.42 -5.00 -16.60
N VAL A 298 33.20 -5.03 -15.52
CA VAL A 298 32.76 -5.53 -14.21
C VAL A 298 31.59 -4.69 -13.65
N ASP A 299 31.61 -3.38 -13.85
CA ASP A 299 30.49 -2.51 -13.44
C ASP A 299 29.24 -2.72 -14.30
N LEU A 300 29.40 -2.97 -15.60
CA LEU A 300 28.30 -3.31 -16.50
C LEU A 300 27.74 -4.70 -16.24
N GLU A 301 28.56 -5.66 -15.80
CA GLU A 301 28.14 -7.01 -15.40
C GLU A 301 27.27 -7.05 -14.15
N LYS A 302 27.21 -5.95 -13.37
CA LYS A 302 26.34 -5.88 -12.20
C LYS A 302 24.86 -5.90 -12.63
N PRO A 303 24.00 -6.75 -12.01
CA PRO A 303 22.57 -6.83 -12.35
C PRO A 303 21.84 -5.48 -12.22
N GLU A 304 22.29 -4.64 -11.27
CA GLU A 304 21.75 -3.31 -11.00
C GLU A 304 21.98 -2.32 -12.17
N SER A 305 23.07 -2.51 -12.92
CA SER A 305 23.42 -1.68 -14.09
C SER A 305 22.50 -1.98 -15.26
N HIS A 306 22.12 -3.25 -15.46
CA HIS A 306 21.18 -3.67 -16.50
C HIS A 306 19.74 -3.18 -16.24
N ALA A 307 19.28 -3.24 -14.99
CA ALA A 307 17.96 -2.72 -14.60
C ALA A 307 17.85 -1.19 -14.81
N ARG A 308 18.95 -0.45 -14.61
CA ARG A 308 19.00 1.01 -14.87
C ARG A 308 18.89 1.39 -16.34
N VAL A 309 19.33 0.54 -17.27
CA VAL A 309 19.24 0.84 -18.72
C VAL A 309 17.81 0.64 -19.24
N LEU A 310 17.04 -0.25 -18.61
CA LEU A 310 15.67 -0.55 -18.99
C LEU A 310 14.62 0.30 -18.27
N SER A 311 14.98 0.98 -17.16
CA SER A 311 14.03 1.68 -16.28
C SER A 311 13.18 2.73 -16.97
N ASP A 312 13.71 3.37 -18.00
CA ASP A 312 13.05 4.50 -18.68
C ASP A 312 12.10 4.04 -19.80
N LYS A 313 12.10 2.74 -20.11
CA LYS A 313 11.31 2.14 -21.20
C LYS A 313 10.28 1.11 -20.74
N ILE A 314 10.24 0.80 -19.45
CA ILE A 314 9.30 -0.18 -18.87
C ILE A 314 8.50 0.46 -17.74
N SER A 315 7.35 -0.13 -17.41
CA SER A 315 6.53 0.38 -16.31
C SER A 315 7.28 0.27 -14.96
N PRO A 316 7.06 1.19 -14.01
CA PRO A 316 7.71 1.12 -12.69
C PRO A 316 7.46 -0.21 -11.96
N ALA A 317 6.26 -0.77 -12.09
CA ALA A 317 5.92 -2.07 -11.52
C ALA A 317 6.74 -3.20 -12.15
N LEU A 318 6.88 -3.23 -13.48
CA LEU A 318 7.69 -4.23 -14.17
C LEU A 318 9.17 -4.07 -13.82
N ASN A 319 9.66 -2.85 -13.65
CA ASN A 319 11.04 -2.60 -13.22
C ASN A 319 11.32 -3.18 -11.82
N VAL A 320 10.38 -3.01 -10.88
CA VAL A 320 10.48 -3.62 -9.54
C VAL A 320 10.51 -5.15 -9.62
N LEU A 321 9.64 -5.76 -10.45
CA LEU A 321 9.63 -7.20 -10.67
C LEU A 321 10.94 -7.71 -11.29
N LEU A 322 11.41 -7.05 -12.35
CA LEU A 322 12.65 -7.40 -13.03
C LEU A 322 13.86 -7.29 -12.10
N LYS A 323 13.94 -6.22 -11.31
CA LYS A 323 14.98 -6.06 -10.28
C LYS A 323 14.92 -7.19 -9.26
N GLY A 324 13.72 -7.57 -8.83
CA GLY A 324 13.50 -8.72 -7.94
C GLY A 324 14.04 -10.01 -8.54
N GLU A 325 13.69 -10.31 -9.80
CA GLU A 325 14.13 -11.50 -10.52
C GLU A 325 15.65 -11.55 -10.69
N LEU A 326 16.27 -10.44 -11.11
CA LEU A 326 17.71 -10.32 -11.33
C LEU A 326 18.52 -10.49 -10.03
N LEU A 327 18.01 -10.01 -8.89
CA LEU A 327 18.71 -10.08 -7.61
C LEU A 327 18.50 -11.42 -6.88
N ASN A 328 17.30 -12.01 -7.02
CA ASN A 328 16.88 -13.15 -6.20
C ASN A 328 16.70 -14.45 -6.98
N GLY A 329 16.68 -14.44 -8.32
CA GLY A 329 16.41 -15.64 -9.13
C GLY A 329 17.48 -16.71 -9.03
N SER A 330 18.73 -16.33 -8.79
CA SER A 330 19.84 -17.27 -8.55
C SER A 330 19.99 -17.69 -7.09
N ARG A 331 19.20 -17.12 -6.17
CA ARG A 331 19.30 -17.37 -4.73
C ARG A 331 18.27 -18.40 -4.28
N ASP A 332 18.68 -19.23 -3.31
CA ASP A 332 17.77 -20.13 -2.62
C ASP A 332 16.62 -19.36 -1.96
N PRO A 333 15.39 -19.92 -1.89
CA PRO A 333 14.21 -19.22 -1.37
C PRO A 333 14.39 -18.54 -0.01
N ARG A 334 15.19 -19.15 0.89
CA ARG A 334 15.48 -18.61 2.24
C ARG A 334 16.58 -17.53 2.27
N GLY A 335 17.36 -17.40 1.21
CA GLY A 335 18.44 -16.41 1.07
C GLY A 335 18.08 -15.22 0.17
N ARG A 336 16.81 -15.11 -0.26
CA ARG A 336 16.32 -14.00 -1.08
C ARG A 336 16.14 -12.74 -0.24
N ASP A 337 16.73 -11.65 -0.72
CA ASP A 337 16.63 -10.33 -0.10
C ASP A 337 15.62 -9.47 -0.86
N TRP A 338 14.59 -9.02 -0.15
CA TRP A 338 13.51 -8.24 -0.74
C TRP A 338 13.66 -6.77 -0.40
N CYS A 339 13.71 -5.91 -1.43
CA CYS A 339 13.57 -4.48 -1.25
C CYS A 339 12.12 -4.11 -0.87
N GLU A 340 11.94 -2.92 -0.29
CA GLU A 340 10.61 -2.50 0.19
C GLU A 340 9.63 -2.30 -0.96
N GLU A 341 10.08 -1.81 -2.11
CA GLU A 341 9.24 -1.63 -3.31
C GLU A 341 8.69 -2.97 -3.80
N SER A 342 9.51 -4.04 -3.77
CA SER A 342 9.08 -5.40 -4.13
C SER A 342 8.05 -5.95 -3.16
N LYS A 343 8.24 -5.69 -1.85
CA LYS A 343 7.29 -6.09 -0.81
C LYS A 343 5.96 -5.37 -0.95
N CYS A 344 5.98 -4.06 -1.19
CA CYS A 344 4.78 -3.25 -1.37
C CYS A 344 4.03 -3.64 -2.64
N LEU A 345 4.71 -3.77 -3.78
CA LEU A 345 4.08 -4.26 -5.01
C LEU A 345 3.45 -5.65 -4.83
N SER A 346 4.12 -6.54 -4.11
CA SER A 346 3.60 -7.86 -3.80
C SER A 346 2.38 -7.82 -2.88
N LEU A 347 2.40 -6.95 -1.87
CA LEU A 347 1.26 -6.71 -0.99
C LEU A 347 0.05 -6.23 -1.79
N VAL A 348 0.24 -5.27 -2.70
CA VAL A 348 -0.81 -4.79 -3.60
C VAL A 348 -1.40 -5.95 -4.39
N ILE A 349 -0.58 -6.67 -5.18
CA ILE A 349 -1.08 -7.72 -6.08
C ILE A 349 -1.85 -8.77 -5.28
N LYS A 350 -1.32 -9.16 -4.11
CA LYS A 350 -1.97 -10.10 -3.20
C LYS A 350 -3.28 -9.57 -2.61
N SER A 351 -3.35 -8.27 -2.30
CA SER A 351 -4.55 -7.60 -1.80
C SER A 351 -5.65 -7.53 -2.85
N CYS A 352 -5.30 -7.35 -4.13
CA CYS A 352 -6.25 -7.38 -5.23
C CYS A 352 -6.74 -8.80 -5.53
N SER A 353 -5.84 -9.78 -5.57
CA SER A 353 -6.19 -11.18 -5.80
C SER A 353 -5.13 -12.12 -5.27
N ARG A 354 -5.47 -12.85 -4.20
CA ARG A 354 -4.61 -13.91 -3.64
C ARG A 354 -4.33 -15.02 -4.66
N LYS A 355 -5.31 -15.34 -5.51
CA LYS A 355 -5.18 -16.37 -6.56
C LYS A 355 -4.20 -15.93 -7.63
N THR A 356 -4.32 -14.68 -8.10
CA THR A 356 -3.39 -14.10 -9.08
C THR A 356 -1.99 -14.01 -8.49
N TYR A 357 -1.85 -13.59 -7.23
CA TYR A 357 -0.55 -13.59 -6.56
C TYR A 357 0.06 -14.98 -6.47
N SER A 358 -0.72 -16.00 -6.08
CA SER A 358 -0.25 -17.38 -6.02
C SER A 358 0.17 -17.92 -7.39
N LEU A 359 -0.54 -17.52 -8.47
CA LEU A 359 -0.13 -17.84 -9.83
C LEU A 359 1.20 -17.15 -10.18
N LEU A 360 1.32 -15.85 -9.90
CA LEU A 360 2.53 -15.09 -10.17
C LEU A 360 3.73 -15.58 -9.35
N GLU A 361 3.53 -16.02 -8.10
CA GLU A 361 4.57 -16.59 -7.24
C GLU A 361 5.13 -17.92 -7.80
N LYS A 362 4.35 -18.62 -8.63
CA LYS A 362 4.82 -19.80 -9.37
C LYS A 362 5.60 -19.45 -10.63
N MET A 363 5.37 -18.26 -11.20
CA MET A 363 5.97 -17.81 -12.46
C MET A 363 7.19 -16.91 -12.27
N PHE A 364 7.21 -16.14 -11.19
CA PHE A 364 8.21 -15.11 -10.89
C PHE A 364 8.75 -15.28 -9.47
N VAL A 365 9.96 -14.78 -9.25
CA VAL A 365 10.58 -14.73 -7.93
C VAL A 365 9.92 -13.63 -7.12
N LEU A 366 8.94 -14.02 -6.30
CA LEU A 366 8.17 -13.12 -5.45
C LEU A 366 8.30 -13.41 -3.95
N PRO A 367 8.07 -12.40 -3.08
CA PRO A 367 8.01 -12.56 -1.63
C PRO A 367 6.98 -13.59 -1.17
N SER A 368 7.32 -14.40 -0.17
CA SER A 368 6.34 -15.30 0.41
C SER A 368 5.17 -14.55 1.08
N SER A 369 4.04 -15.23 1.20
CA SER A 369 2.89 -14.74 1.97
C SER A 369 3.24 -14.29 3.40
N ARG A 370 4.19 -14.95 4.05
CA ARG A 370 4.68 -14.60 5.39
C ARG A 370 5.51 -13.31 5.37
N THR A 371 6.34 -13.13 4.34
CA THR A 371 7.11 -11.89 4.14
C THR A 371 6.19 -10.68 4.01
N ILE A 372 5.10 -10.82 3.25
CA ILE A 372 4.09 -9.76 3.08
C ILE A 372 3.39 -9.43 4.41
N GLN A 373 2.95 -10.45 5.17
CA GLN A 373 2.32 -10.22 6.48
C GLN A 373 3.26 -9.54 7.46
N ASN A 374 4.54 -9.88 7.43
CA ASN A 374 5.55 -9.22 8.27
C ASN A 374 5.66 -7.73 7.96
N VAL A 375 5.46 -7.29 6.71
CA VAL A 375 5.44 -5.86 6.34
C VAL A 375 4.28 -5.14 7.03
N LEU A 376 3.07 -5.68 6.92
CA LEU A 376 1.89 -5.10 7.59
C LEU A 376 2.07 -5.05 9.11
N SER A 377 2.69 -6.07 9.71
CA SER A 377 2.92 -6.12 11.15
C SER A 377 3.90 -5.06 11.66
N LYS A 378 4.74 -4.50 10.79
CA LYS A 378 5.68 -3.42 11.16
C LYS A 378 5.00 -2.05 11.26
N ILE A 379 3.79 -1.92 10.75
CA ILE A 379 3.07 -0.64 10.75
C ILE A 379 2.28 -0.53 12.05
N PRO A 380 2.69 0.34 12.98
CA PRO A 380 2.14 0.40 14.33
C PRO A 380 0.85 1.22 14.35
N LEU A 381 -0.11 0.89 13.46
CA LEU A 381 -1.43 1.51 13.45
C LEU A 381 -2.35 0.70 14.34
N GLU A 382 -2.96 1.35 15.33
CA GLU A 382 -4.03 0.82 16.17
C GLU A 382 -5.30 1.64 15.93
N PRO A 383 -6.47 1.19 16.39
CA PRO A 383 -7.69 1.99 16.35
C PRO A 383 -7.47 3.34 17.06
N GLY A 384 -8.06 4.38 16.49
CA GLY A 384 -7.93 5.76 16.91
C GLY A 384 -6.90 6.55 16.11
N ILE A 385 -6.39 7.61 16.73
CA ILE A 385 -5.41 8.52 16.14
C ILE A 385 -4.00 7.98 16.39
N ASN A 386 -3.17 8.01 15.35
CA ASN A 386 -1.77 7.61 15.46
C ASN A 386 -0.84 8.83 15.38
N GLU A 387 -0.11 9.12 16.45
CA GLU A 387 0.78 10.29 16.51
C GLU A 387 1.92 10.22 15.49
N GLY A 388 2.51 9.04 15.27
CA GLY A 388 3.56 8.86 14.26
C GLY A 388 3.07 9.13 12.83
N PHE A 389 1.80 8.82 12.56
CA PHE A 389 1.13 9.16 11.32
C PHE A 389 0.90 10.69 11.20
N PHE A 390 0.41 11.35 12.25
CA PHE A 390 0.22 12.80 12.26
C PHE A 390 1.55 13.56 12.12
N GLY A 391 2.64 13.09 12.73
CA GLY A 391 3.98 13.66 12.54
C GLY A 391 4.53 13.48 11.11
N HIS A 392 4.07 12.47 10.37
CA HIS A 392 4.36 12.38 8.94
C HIS A 392 3.52 13.37 8.13
N LEU A 393 2.24 13.49 8.45
CA LEU A 393 1.33 14.44 7.82
C LEU A 393 1.82 15.89 8.02
N ALA A 394 2.24 16.27 9.23
CA ALA A 394 2.77 17.60 9.54
C ALA A 394 3.92 18.01 8.59
N ARG A 395 4.89 17.12 8.37
CA ARG A 395 6.00 17.36 7.43
C ARG A 395 5.57 17.53 5.97
N GLN A 396 4.44 16.94 5.57
CA GLN A 396 3.87 17.19 4.24
C GLN A 396 3.19 18.56 4.20
N VAL A 397 2.45 18.90 5.25
CA VAL A 397 1.74 20.18 5.37
C VAL A 397 2.70 21.37 5.36
N GLU A 398 3.92 21.23 5.91
CA GLU A 398 4.97 22.25 5.81
C GLU A 398 5.32 22.63 4.36
N THR A 399 5.23 21.68 3.42
CA THR A 399 5.56 21.89 2.01
C THR A 399 4.37 22.39 1.17
N MET A 400 3.17 22.41 1.74
CA MET A 400 1.94 22.79 1.03
C MET A 400 1.83 24.31 0.86
N THR A 401 1.23 24.72 -0.24
CA THR A 401 0.77 26.09 -0.44
C THR A 401 -0.39 26.43 0.50
N PRO A 402 -0.66 27.71 0.78
CA PRO A 402 -1.79 28.10 1.64
C PRO A 402 -3.14 27.55 1.20
N LYS A 403 -3.39 27.45 -0.12
CA LYS A 403 -4.66 26.94 -0.68
C LYS A 403 -4.83 25.44 -0.41
N GLU A 404 -3.77 24.67 -0.59
CA GLU A 404 -3.74 23.22 -0.36
C GLU A 404 -4.00 22.82 1.09
N LYS A 405 -3.79 23.74 2.04
CA LYS A 405 -4.01 23.50 3.47
C LYS A 405 -5.48 23.53 3.88
N PHE A 406 -6.37 24.04 3.03
CA PHE A 406 -7.81 24.02 3.29
C PHE A 406 -8.40 22.67 2.93
N VAL A 407 -9.06 22.04 3.90
CA VAL A 407 -9.56 20.66 3.78
C VAL A 407 -11.01 20.51 4.24
N SER A 408 -11.70 19.53 3.67
CA SER A 408 -12.94 18.98 4.21
C SER A 408 -12.63 17.73 5.05
N LEU A 409 -13.25 17.63 6.23
CA LEU A 409 -13.24 16.45 7.08
C LEU A 409 -14.50 15.63 6.81
N ASN A 410 -14.34 14.36 6.45
CA ASN A 410 -15.41 13.42 6.13
C ASN A 410 -15.32 12.22 7.08
N TRP A 411 -16.46 11.71 7.53
CA TRP A 411 -16.52 10.43 8.26
C TRP A 411 -17.79 9.68 7.95
N ASP A 412 -17.71 8.36 8.03
CA ASP A 412 -18.78 7.42 7.76
C ASP A 412 -18.41 6.06 8.36
N GLU A 413 -19.42 5.24 8.60
CA GLU A 413 -19.30 3.93 9.21
C GLU A 413 -19.57 2.80 8.21
N PHE A 414 -19.02 1.62 8.50
CA PHE A 414 -19.55 0.42 7.90
C PHE A 414 -19.55 -0.78 8.83
N ARG A 415 -20.53 -1.66 8.58
CA ARG A 415 -20.73 -2.89 9.34
C ARG A 415 -19.87 -4.04 8.85
N GLY A 416 -19.31 -4.80 9.79
CA GLY A 416 -18.69 -6.10 9.58
C GLY A 416 -19.30 -7.17 10.47
N GLN A 417 -18.44 -7.94 11.13
CA GLN A 417 -18.83 -8.98 12.09
C GLN A 417 -17.98 -8.86 13.35
N GLY A 418 -18.65 -8.99 14.51
CA GLY A 418 -18.00 -9.13 15.80
C GLY A 418 -17.12 -10.37 15.83
N GLY A 419 -15.86 -10.20 16.24
CA GLY A 419 -14.91 -11.31 16.32
C GLY A 419 -13.65 -10.93 17.07
N LEU A 420 -13.28 -11.78 18.03
CA LEU A 420 -12.07 -11.62 18.83
C LEU A 420 -10.91 -12.39 18.22
N PHE A 421 -9.74 -11.77 18.19
CA PHE A 421 -8.51 -12.33 17.67
C PHE A 421 -7.39 -12.16 18.70
N PHE A 422 -6.82 -13.26 19.16
CA PHE A 422 -5.66 -13.21 20.06
C PHE A 422 -4.37 -13.00 19.26
N ASN A 423 -3.69 -11.88 19.50
CA ASN A 423 -2.39 -11.60 18.93
C ASN A 423 -1.29 -12.05 19.90
N GLU A 424 -0.82 -13.28 19.72
CA GLU A 424 0.22 -13.90 20.57
C GLU A 424 1.47 -13.03 20.74
N LYS A 425 1.92 -12.34 19.67
CA LYS A 425 3.14 -11.52 19.72
C LYS A 425 2.99 -10.29 20.62
N LYS A 426 1.78 -9.77 20.72
CA LYS A 426 1.46 -8.58 21.53
C LYS A 426 0.84 -8.94 22.88
N GLY A 427 0.37 -10.18 23.05
CA GLY A 427 -0.36 -10.61 24.23
C GLY A 427 -1.70 -9.89 24.40
N ILE A 428 -2.33 -9.44 23.30
CA ILE A 428 -3.59 -8.69 23.34
C ILE A 428 -4.68 -9.38 22.53
N ILE A 429 -5.91 -9.21 22.98
CA ILE A 429 -7.11 -9.59 22.22
C ILE A 429 -7.55 -8.35 21.41
N ILE A 430 -7.65 -8.53 20.10
CA ILE A 430 -8.13 -7.53 19.14
C ILE A 430 -9.58 -7.88 18.82
N GLY A 431 -10.46 -6.88 18.70
CA GLY A 431 -11.85 -7.12 18.32
C GLY A 431 -12.87 -6.43 19.22
N PHE A 432 -12.41 -5.78 20.28
CA PHE A 432 -13.25 -5.00 21.18
C PHE A 432 -13.52 -3.60 20.65
N GLU A 433 -14.63 -3.04 21.10
CA GLU A 433 -14.98 -1.63 20.96
C GLU A 433 -13.86 -0.73 21.49
N ASN A 434 -13.50 0.24 20.67
CA ASN A 434 -12.35 1.09 20.89
C ASN A 434 -12.61 2.49 20.31
N PHE A 435 -12.82 3.44 21.22
CA PHE A 435 -13.04 4.85 20.93
C PHE A 435 -11.75 5.67 21.10
N GLY A 436 -10.59 5.01 21.10
CA GLY A 436 -9.28 5.60 21.33
C GLY A 436 -9.20 6.25 22.72
N PRO A 437 -8.90 7.56 22.83
CA PRO A 437 -8.76 8.24 24.12
C PRO A 437 -10.08 8.39 24.89
N PHE A 438 -11.23 8.11 24.26
CA PHE A 438 -12.54 8.26 24.90
C PHE A 438 -13.07 7.00 25.56
N GLY A 439 -12.26 5.93 25.59
CA GLY A 439 -12.55 4.70 26.30
C GLY A 439 -12.66 3.48 25.38
N ASN A 440 -12.53 2.32 25.99
CA ASN A 440 -12.71 1.02 25.36
C ASN A 440 -13.70 0.23 26.22
N SER A 441 -14.41 -0.72 25.64
CA SER A 441 -15.28 -1.64 26.38
C SER A 441 -14.93 -3.08 26.03
N ASN A 442 -15.42 -4.05 26.81
CA ASN A 442 -15.22 -5.47 26.52
C ASN A 442 -16.25 -6.02 25.53
N LEU A 443 -16.96 -5.14 24.80
CA LEU A 443 -17.96 -5.51 23.82
C LEU A 443 -17.29 -5.77 22.47
N PRO A 444 -17.61 -6.88 21.77
CA PRO A 444 -17.04 -7.16 20.46
C PRO A 444 -17.58 -6.19 19.41
N ALA A 445 -16.71 -5.41 18.78
CA ALA A 445 -17.10 -4.42 17.78
C ALA A 445 -17.51 -5.08 16.46
N ASP A 446 -18.60 -4.61 15.86
CA ASP A 446 -19.12 -5.03 14.56
C ASP A 446 -19.26 -3.88 13.56
N GLU A 447 -18.82 -2.67 13.94
CA GLU A 447 -18.89 -1.47 13.13
C GLU A 447 -17.58 -0.66 13.20
N TYR A 448 -17.25 -0.01 12.08
CA TYR A 448 -15.99 0.67 11.86
C TYR A 448 -16.21 2.10 11.37
N LEU A 449 -15.95 3.07 12.22
CA LEU A 449 -16.04 4.50 11.91
C LEU A 449 -14.69 5.00 11.38
N ILE A 450 -14.67 5.57 10.18
CA ILE A 450 -13.45 6.07 9.54
C ILE A 450 -13.52 7.57 9.34
N PHE A 451 -12.43 8.27 9.65
CA PHE A 451 -12.25 9.69 9.34
C PHE A 451 -11.25 9.87 8.19
N LEU A 452 -11.59 10.73 7.24
CA LEU A 452 -10.77 11.05 6.07
C LEU A 452 -10.85 12.54 5.75
N ILE A 453 -9.71 13.13 5.39
CA ILE A 453 -9.65 14.50 4.89
C ILE A 453 -9.43 14.53 3.38
N ARG A 454 -9.96 15.57 2.75
CA ARG A 454 -9.76 15.87 1.33
C ARG A 454 -9.42 17.35 1.15
N SER A 455 -8.52 17.65 0.21
CA SER A 455 -8.24 19.02 -0.22
C SER A 455 -9.48 19.70 -0.80
N LEU A 456 -9.73 20.93 -0.39
CA LEU A 456 -10.75 21.77 -1.04
C LEU A 456 -10.22 22.43 -2.32
N ASP A 457 -8.91 22.59 -2.47
CA ASP A 457 -8.30 23.15 -3.68
C ASP A 457 -8.61 22.25 -4.89
N PRO A 458 -9.30 22.76 -5.93
CA PRO A 458 -9.60 22.00 -7.14
C PRO A 458 -8.34 21.54 -7.89
N ASN A 459 -7.18 22.18 -7.70
CA ASN A 459 -5.97 21.86 -8.45
C ASN A 459 -5.15 20.71 -7.84
N SER A 460 -5.14 20.58 -6.51
CA SER A 460 -4.26 19.63 -5.82
C SER A 460 -4.91 18.29 -5.50
N ASN A 461 -6.25 18.24 -5.50
CA ASN A 461 -7.11 17.04 -5.42
C ASN A 461 -6.50 15.81 -4.71
N TRP A 462 -6.10 15.98 -3.45
CA TRP A 462 -5.54 14.92 -2.62
C TRP A 462 -6.50 14.53 -1.49
N LYS A 463 -6.38 13.29 -0.99
CA LYS A 463 -7.09 12.79 0.18
C LYS A 463 -6.19 11.99 1.10
N MET A 464 -6.58 11.87 2.37
CA MET A 464 -5.84 11.13 3.38
C MET A 464 -6.77 10.60 4.50
N PRO A 465 -6.87 9.28 4.71
CA PRO A 465 -7.55 8.72 5.88
C PRO A 465 -6.72 8.97 7.14
N LEU A 466 -7.37 9.33 8.25
CA LEU A 466 -6.71 9.81 9.47
C LEU A 466 -6.78 8.81 10.63
N ALA A 467 -7.96 8.25 10.85
CA ALA A 467 -8.26 7.44 12.01
C ALA A 467 -9.39 6.45 11.71
N ILE A 468 -9.38 5.34 12.45
CA ILE A 468 -10.45 4.35 12.43
C ILE A 468 -10.80 3.95 13.86
N PHE A 469 -12.08 3.99 14.22
CA PHE A 469 -12.59 3.65 15.54
C PHE A 469 -13.59 2.50 15.43
N PHE A 470 -13.74 1.75 16.51
CA PHE A 470 -14.54 0.52 16.55
C PHE A 470 -15.69 0.67 17.54
N SER A 471 -16.90 0.36 17.10
CA SER A 471 -18.13 0.38 17.91
C SER A 471 -18.83 -0.98 17.85
N LEU A 472 -19.59 -1.30 18.90
CA LEU A 472 -20.69 -2.26 18.79
C LEU A 472 -21.97 -1.51 18.39
N SER A 473 -22.55 -1.91 17.26
CA SER A 473 -23.80 -1.44 16.67
C SER A 473 -23.86 0.02 16.23
N MET A 474 -23.56 0.98 17.10
CA MET A 474 -23.54 2.41 16.77
C MET A 474 -22.66 3.20 17.74
N CYS A 475 -21.84 4.10 17.22
CA CYS A 475 -21.08 5.05 18.04
C CYS A 475 -22.03 6.05 18.76
N PRO A 476 -21.91 6.25 20.09
CA PRO A 476 -22.68 7.28 20.78
C PRO A 476 -22.36 8.69 20.27
N GLY A 477 -23.39 9.51 19.97
CA GLY A 477 -23.21 10.84 19.39
C GLY A 477 -22.32 11.79 20.20
N GLU A 478 -22.29 11.66 21.52
CA GLU A 478 -21.44 12.43 22.44
C GLU A 478 -19.98 12.06 22.31
N ILE A 479 -19.70 10.76 22.10
CA ILE A 479 -18.35 10.27 21.85
C ILE A 479 -17.91 10.71 20.46
N LEU A 480 -18.78 10.57 19.45
CA LEU A 480 -18.52 11.05 18.09
C LEU A 480 -18.18 12.54 18.06
N LYS A 481 -18.95 13.38 18.77
CA LYS A 481 -18.63 14.81 18.92
C LYS A 481 -17.21 15.02 19.45
N LYS A 482 -16.82 14.31 20.51
CA LYS A 482 -15.48 14.42 21.09
C LYS A 482 -14.39 14.01 20.09
N MET A 483 -14.64 12.96 19.29
CA MET A 483 -13.74 12.54 18.22
C MET A 483 -13.57 13.61 17.13
N ILE A 484 -14.68 14.20 16.68
CA ILE A 484 -14.67 15.28 15.67
C ILE A 484 -13.80 16.45 16.17
N VAL A 485 -14.04 16.92 17.39
CA VAL A 485 -13.27 18.04 17.98
C VAL A 485 -11.79 17.70 18.14
N LEU A 486 -11.47 16.49 18.58
CA LEU A 486 -10.09 16.01 18.73
C LEU A 486 -9.34 15.98 17.39
N ILE A 487 -9.96 15.41 16.36
CA ILE A 487 -9.35 15.29 15.03
C ILE A 487 -9.15 16.68 14.43
N ILE A 488 -10.16 17.55 14.50
CA ILE A 488 -10.05 18.93 14.01
C ILE A 488 -8.92 19.66 14.73
N THR A 489 -8.82 19.53 16.05
CA THR A 489 -7.75 20.16 16.84
C THR A 489 -6.37 19.65 16.42
N LYS A 490 -6.20 18.33 16.23
CA LYS A 490 -4.94 17.75 15.75
C LYS A 490 -4.57 18.24 14.35
N LEU A 491 -5.55 18.39 13.45
CA LEU A 491 -5.34 18.92 12.10
C LEU A 491 -4.94 20.40 12.12
N GLN A 492 -5.59 21.21 12.96
CA GLN A 492 -5.25 22.62 13.14
C GLN A 492 -3.82 22.80 13.68
N ASN A 493 -3.42 21.98 14.65
CA ASN A 493 -2.09 22.03 15.25
C ASN A 493 -0.96 21.73 14.26
N ILE A 494 -1.20 20.91 13.24
CA ILE A 494 -0.22 20.62 12.19
C ILE A 494 -0.24 21.62 11.02
N GLY A 495 -1.06 22.68 11.13
CA GLY A 495 -1.13 23.77 10.15
C GLY A 495 -2.15 23.58 9.02
N LEU A 496 -3.07 22.62 9.13
CA LEU A 496 -4.20 22.50 8.20
C LEU A 496 -5.37 23.38 8.66
N ARG A 497 -6.15 23.86 7.69
CA ARG A 497 -7.38 24.63 7.91
C ARG A 497 -8.58 23.77 7.54
N VAL A 498 -9.22 23.15 8.53
CA VAL A 498 -10.48 22.42 8.31
C VAL A 498 -11.58 23.44 8.07
N ALA A 499 -12.06 23.57 6.84
CA ALA A 499 -13.09 24.56 6.48
C ALA A 499 -14.48 23.95 6.32
N ALA A 500 -14.55 22.65 6.04
CA ALA A 500 -15.81 21.92 5.94
C ALA A 500 -15.79 20.62 6.76
N ALA A 501 -16.94 20.23 7.30
CA ALA A 501 -17.18 18.96 7.95
C ALA A 501 -18.41 18.30 7.30
N VAL A 502 -18.28 17.07 6.80
CA VAL A 502 -19.30 16.41 5.97
C VAL A 502 -19.63 15.03 6.54
N CYS A 503 -20.91 14.78 6.78
CA CYS A 503 -21.40 13.49 7.26
C CYS A 503 -22.76 13.10 6.66
N ASP A 504 -23.18 11.85 6.84
CA ASP A 504 -24.53 11.42 6.50
C ASP A 504 -25.54 11.85 7.58
N GLN A 505 -26.82 11.52 7.39
CA GLN A 505 -27.88 11.84 8.35
C GLN A 505 -28.14 10.71 9.37
N GLY A 506 -27.15 9.90 9.73
CA GLY A 506 -27.28 8.89 10.76
C GLY A 506 -27.65 9.48 12.13
N PRO A 507 -28.37 8.75 13.02
CA PRO A 507 -28.79 9.29 14.32
C PRO A 507 -27.64 9.80 15.20
N ALA A 508 -26.50 9.11 15.19
CA ALA A 508 -25.29 9.54 15.91
C ALA A 508 -24.74 10.86 15.34
N ASN A 509 -24.69 10.99 14.02
CA ASN A 509 -24.24 12.18 13.30
C ASN A 509 -25.16 13.38 13.58
N GLN A 510 -26.48 13.19 13.51
CA GLN A 510 -27.46 14.21 13.88
C GLN A 510 -27.30 14.71 15.32
N LYS A 511 -27.09 13.78 16.26
CA LYS A 511 -26.88 14.12 17.67
C LYS A 511 -25.58 14.89 17.88
N ALA A 512 -24.48 14.43 17.28
CA ALA A 512 -23.18 15.09 17.38
C ALA A 512 -23.21 16.51 16.79
N MET A 513 -23.79 16.67 15.60
CA MET A 513 -23.94 17.97 14.93
C MET A 513 -24.78 18.93 15.74
N ARG A 514 -25.94 18.50 16.25
CA ARG A 514 -26.79 19.34 17.11
C ARG A 514 -26.01 19.87 18.32
N LEU A 515 -25.30 19.00 19.02
CA LEU A 515 -24.50 19.39 20.18
C LEU A 515 -23.36 20.37 19.84
N LEU A 516 -22.76 20.26 18.65
CA LEU A 516 -21.72 21.18 18.18
C LEU A 516 -22.30 22.55 17.80
N HIS A 517 -23.43 22.57 17.10
CA HIS A 517 -24.13 23.82 16.75
C HIS A 517 -24.65 24.56 17.98
N GLU A 518 -25.20 23.85 18.98
CA GLU A 518 -25.63 24.44 20.24
C GLU A 518 -24.45 25.12 20.97
N GLU A 519 -23.26 24.52 20.96
CA GLU A 519 -22.05 25.13 21.52
C GLU A 519 -21.57 26.33 20.73
N ALA A 520 -21.63 26.27 19.40
CA ALA A 520 -21.27 27.39 18.55
C ALA A 520 -22.23 28.58 18.74
N ALA A 521 -23.54 28.32 18.77
CA ALA A 521 -24.56 29.34 19.01
C ALA A 521 -24.40 30.02 20.37
N LYS A 522 -24.06 29.26 21.43
CA LYS A 522 -23.75 29.84 22.75
C LYS A 522 -22.52 30.76 22.73
N LYS A 523 -21.52 30.47 21.89
CA LYS A 523 -20.29 31.28 21.76
C LYS A 523 -20.47 32.52 20.89
N THR A 524 -21.26 32.44 19.82
CA THR A 524 -21.41 33.52 18.82
C THR A 524 -22.65 34.37 19.03
N GLY A 525 -23.65 33.87 19.75
CA GLY A 525 -24.99 34.46 19.80
C GLY A 525 -25.79 34.31 18.49
N ARG A 526 -25.28 33.58 17.50
CA ARG A 526 -25.96 33.34 16.21
C ARG A 526 -26.63 31.98 16.24
N VAL A 527 -27.94 31.94 16.02
CA VAL A 527 -28.74 30.71 15.99
C VAL A 527 -28.94 30.30 14.52
N GLU A 528 -28.96 28.99 14.26
CA GLU A 528 -29.29 28.39 12.95
C GLU A 528 -28.26 28.60 11.82
N GLU A 529 -27.02 28.98 12.13
CA GLU A 529 -25.93 28.98 11.14
C GLU A 529 -25.40 27.56 10.90
N PRO A 530 -25.03 27.19 9.66
CA PRO A 530 -24.45 25.89 9.32
C PRO A 530 -22.97 25.81 9.73
N GLU A 531 -22.62 26.39 10.87
CA GLU A 531 -21.25 26.62 11.31
C GLU A 531 -21.02 26.08 12.72
N ILE A 532 -19.84 25.50 12.92
CA ILE A 532 -19.31 25.13 14.22
C ILE A 532 -17.97 25.85 14.45
N ILE A 533 -17.57 25.99 15.71
CA ILE A 533 -16.31 26.67 16.07
C ILE A 533 -15.43 25.75 16.91
N VAL A 534 -14.23 25.49 16.39
CA VAL A 534 -13.18 24.71 17.08
C VAL A 534 -11.89 25.52 17.08
N ASN A 535 -11.33 25.77 18.26
CA ASN A 535 -10.14 26.59 18.48
C ASN A 535 -10.18 27.97 17.80
N GLY A 536 -11.35 28.62 17.85
CA GLY A 536 -11.57 29.94 17.26
C GLY A 536 -11.70 29.97 15.74
N GLN A 537 -11.62 28.81 15.06
CA GLN A 537 -11.83 28.72 13.62
C GLN A 537 -13.26 28.25 13.31
N THR A 538 -13.90 28.94 12.37
CA THR A 538 -15.22 28.58 11.83
C THR A 538 -15.11 27.41 10.87
N ILE A 539 -15.99 26.43 10.99
CA ILE A 539 -16.05 25.25 10.12
C ILE A 539 -17.49 25.09 9.67
N VAL A 540 -17.69 25.01 8.36
CA VAL A 540 -19.02 24.87 7.77
C VAL A 540 -19.42 23.39 7.75
N THR A 541 -20.62 23.06 8.19
CA THR A 541 -21.11 21.68 8.27
C THR A 541 -22.03 21.36 7.09
N PHE A 542 -21.88 20.16 6.54
CA PHE A 542 -22.67 19.67 5.40
C PHE A 542 -23.23 18.28 5.69
N TRP A 543 -24.44 18.04 5.22
CA TRP A 543 -24.97 16.70 5.03
C TRP A 543 -24.56 16.17 3.66
N ASP A 544 -24.26 14.88 3.53
CA ASP A 544 -23.86 14.31 2.24
C ASP A 544 -24.97 14.47 1.20
N ASN A 545 -24.72 15.34 0.23
CA ASN A 545 -25.71 15.77 -0.74
C ASN A 545 -26.25 14.61 -1.62
N PRO A 546 -25.41 13.70 -2.17
CA PRO A 546 -25.87 12.46 -2.78
C PRO A 546 -26.83 11.64 -1.92
N HIS A 547 -26.54 11.47 -0.62
CA HIS A 547 -27.41 10.76 0.29
C HIS A 547 -28.71 11.50 0.58
N VAL A 548 -28.67 12.82 0.75
CA VAL A 548 -29.86 13.65 0.92
C VAL A 548 -30.79 13.53 -0.30
N PHE A 549 -30.24 13.60 -1.50
CA PHE A 549 -31.00 13.42 -2.75
C PHE A 549 -31.62 12.02 -2.85
N LYS A 550 -30.83 10.98 -2.57
CA LYS A 550 -31.32 9.59 -2.48
C LYS A 550 -32.48 9.48 -1.50
N ASN A 551 -32.40 10.14 -0.34
CA ASN A 551 -33.46 10.13 0.66
C ASN A 551 -34.72 10.86 0.19
N ILE A 552 -34.63 11.95 -0.57
CA ILE A 552 -35.81 12.60 -1.15
C ILE A 552 -36.61 11.61 -2.02
N ILE A 553 -35.92 10.96 -2.96
CA ILE A 553 -36.55 10.02 -3.89
C ILE A 553 -37.04 8.76 -3.17
N ASN A 554 -36.26 8.23 -2.23
CA ASN A 554 -36.65 7.04 -1.47
C ASN A 554 -37.85 7.28 -0.55
N ASN A 555 -37.98 8.47 0.06
CA ASN A 555 -39.18 8.80 0.83
C ASN A 555 -40.38 9.01 -0.10
N TRP A 556 -40.19 9.64 -1.27
CA TRP A 556 -41.26 9.84 -2.24
C TRP A 556 -41.85 8.53 -2.79
N ARG A 557 -41.04 7.46 -2.85
CA ARG A 557 -41.48 6.11 -3.21
C ARG A 557 -42.43 5.45 -2.21
N LEU A 558 -42.41 5.88 -0.94
CA LEU A 558 -43.19 5.21 0.10
C LEU A 558 -44.68 5.54 -0.07
N ASP A 559 -45.56 4.55 0.09
CA ASP A 559 -47.01 4.75 0.00
C ASP A 559 -47.53 5.83 0.96
N ILE A 560 -46.90 5.98 2.13
CA ILE A 560 -47.22 7.00 3.13
C ILE A 560 -46.83 8.42 2.71
N HIS A 561 -45.98 8.57 1.70
CA HIS A 561 -45.35 9.83 1.29
C HIS A 561 -45.32 9.98 -0.24
N ASN A 562 -46.23 9.28 -0.95
CA ASN A 562 -46.29 9.21 -2.41
C ASN A 562 -46.52 10.59 -3.07
N CYS A 563 -46.96 11.58 -2.29
CA CYS A 563 -47.20 12.95 -2.72
C CYS A 563 -46.21 13.93 -2.04
N ILE A 564 -45.60 14.79 -2.84
CA ILE A 564 -44.85 15.97 -2.37
C ILE A 564 -45.58 17.22 -2.84
N GLU A 565 -45.89 18.11 -1.90
CA GLU A 565 -46.37 19.45 -2.15
C GLU A 565 -45.19 20.42 -2.25
N TYR A 566 -45.20 21.31 -3.26
CA TYR A 566 -44.11 22.25 -3.51
C TYR A 566 -44.58 23.54 -4.18
N GLY A 567 -43.73 24.57 -4.08
CA GLY A 567 -43.94 25.89 -4.63
C GLY A 567 -45.01 26.70 -3.88
N PRO A 568 -45.05 28.03 -4.11
CA PRO A 568 -46.05 28.90 -3.48
C PRO A 568 -47.48 28.60 -3.94
N GLN A 569 -47.66 27.96 -5.10
CA GLN A 569 -48.97 27.54 -5.59
C GLN A 569 -49.43 26.19 -5.00
N CYS A 570 -48.68 25.59 -4.07
CA CYS A 570 -49.01 24.29 -3.44
C CYS A 570 -49.26 23.18 -4.48
N LYS A 571 -48.40 23.12 -5.51
CA LYS A 571 -48.44 22.10 -6.55
C LYS A 571 -48.12 20.74 -5.96
N ARG A 572 -48.62 19.66 -6.56
CA ARG A 572 -48.45 18.29 -6.04
C ARG A 572 -47.80 17.37 -7.06
N ALA A 573 -46.73 16.73 -6.64
CA ALA A 573 -46.00 15.73 -7.40
C ALA A 573 -46.22 14.33 -6.81
N TYR A 574 -46.62 13.38 -7.65
CA TYR A 574 -46.94 12.02 -7.23
C TYR A 574 -45.96 11.02 -7.80
N TYR A 575 -45.42 10.13 -6.96
CA TYR A 575 -44.53 9.07 -7.44
C TYR A 575 -45.30 8.06 -8.30
N GLN A 576 -46.61 7.93 -8.07
CA GLN A 576 -47.49 7.11 -8.90
C GLN A 576 -47.41 7.45 -10.40
N HIS A 577 -47.27 8.73 -10.76
CA HIS A 577 -47.14 9.11 -12.17
C HIS A 577 -45.86 8.54 -12.83
N ILE A 578 -44.78 8.34 -12.08
CA ILE A 578 -43.55 7.70 -12.57
C ILE A 578 -43.78 6.21 -12.81
N ILE A 579 -44.54 5.55 -11.92
CA ILE A 579 -44.96 4.15 -12.07
C ILE A 579 -45.83 4.01 -13.33
N ASP A 580 -46.84 4.86 -13.47
CA ASP A 580 -47.77 4.82 -14.59
C ASP A 580 -47.05 5.03 -15.94
N TYR A 581 -46.11 5.98 -15.99
CA TYR A 581 -45.23 6.17 -17.14
C TYR A 581 -44.43 4.90 -17.48
N TYR A 582 -43.80 4.28 -16.48
CA TYR A 582 -42.97 3.09 -16.70
C TYR A 582 -43.79 1.91 -17.24
N GLU A 583 -44.96 1.62 -16.67
CA GLU A 583 -45.82 0.54 -17.15
C GLU A 583 -46.36 0.85 -18.56
N TYR A 584 -46.64 2.12 -18.86
CA TYR A 584 -47.05 2.57 -20.18
C TYR A 584 -45.93 2.42 -21.23
N ASP A 585 -44.69 2.87 -20.96
CA ASP A 585 -43.55 2.74 -21.87
C ASP A 585 -43.21 1.27 -22.15
N LYS A 586 -43.22 0.44 -21.09
CA LYS A 586 -42.99 -1.00 -21.16
C LYS A 586 -43.98 -1.71 -22.08
N LYS A 587 -45.24 -1.26 -22.11
CA LYS A 587 -46.30 -1.82 -22.95
C LYS A 587 -46.27 -1.32 -24.39
N ASN A 588 -45.96 -0.03 -24.61
CA ASN A 588 -46.24 0.64 -25.89
C ASN A 588 -45.00 0.99 -26.73
N PHE A 589 -43.93 1.54 -26.14
CA PHE A 589 -42.87 2.20 -26.92
C PHE A 589 -41.48 1.55 -26.78
N LYS A 590 -41.22 0.81 -25.68
CA LYS A 590 -39.90 0.24 -25.36
C LYS A 590 -38.75 1.27 -25.51
N VAL A 591 -38.99 2.56 -25.23
CA VAL A 591 -37.91 3.57 -25.27
C VAL A 591 -36.86 3.22 -24.22
N GLY A 592 -37.28 2.62 -23.10
CA GLY A 592 -36.38 1.99 -22.14
C GLY A 592 -35.59 3.00 -21.30
N LEU A 593 -36.16 4.19 -21.05
CA LEU A 593 -35.50 5.23 -20.24
C LEU A 593 -35.39 4.83 -18.77
N LEU A 594 -36.40 4.10 -18.28
CA LEU A 594 -36.46 3.57 -16.94
C LEU A 594 -36.49 2.04 -16.97
N THR A 595 -35.79 1.45 -16.01
CA THR A 595 -35.72 0.01 -15.77
C THR A 595 -36.54 -0.36 -14.54
N HIS A 596 -36.91 -1.63 -14.43
CA HIS A 596 -37.65 -2.13 -13.27
C HIS A 596 -36.93 -1.84 -11.95
N GLU A 597 -35.61 -2.06 -11.89
CA GLU A 597 -34.78 -1.81 -10.68
C GLU A 597 -34.67 -0.33 -10.29
N GLN A 598 -34.97 0.60 -11.20
CA GLN A 598 -34.97 2.03 -10.91
C GLN A 598 -36.31 2.48 -10.32
N VAL A 599 -37.42 1.96 -10.84
CA VAL A 599 -38.77 2.30 -10.37
C VAL A 599 -39.12 1.54 -9.09
N TYR A 600 -38.77 0.25 -9.03
CA TYR A 600 -39.04 -0.67 -7.92
C TYR A 600 -37.74 -1.23 -7.34
N PRO A 601 -36.91 -0.40 -6.66
CA PRO A 601 -35.64 -0.87 -6.12
C PRO A 601 -35.83 -1.75 -4.88
N GLU A 602 -35.14 -2.90 -4.85
CA GLU A 602 -35.12 -3.83 -3.74
C GLU A 602 -33.75 -3.89 -3.04
N GLY A 603 -33.77 -4.09 -1.72
CA GLY A 603 -32.56 -4.25 -0.90
C GLY A 603 -31.48 -3.21 -1.19
N LYS A 604 -30.31 -3.65 -1.66
CA LYS A 604 -29.14 -2.80 -1.96
C LYS A 604 -29.36 -1.84 -3.13
N GLN A 605 -30.35 -2.06 -4.00
CA GLN A 605 -30.64 -1.15 -5.12
C GLN A 605 -31.11 0.22 -4.62
N LYS A 606 -31.78 0.29 -3.44
CA LYS A 606 -32.20 1.54 -2.79
C LYS A 606 -31.03 2.46 -2.41
N MET A 607 -29.83 1.89 -2.28
CA MET A 607 -28.60 2.63 -1.96
C MET A 607 -27.92 3.24 -3.20
N LYS A 608 -28.34 2.88 -4.42
CA LYS A 608 -27.73 3.39 -5.65
C LYS A 608 -28.25 4.79 -5.96
N VAL A 609 -27.46 5.82 -5.65
CA VAL A 609 -27.75 7.22 -6.01
C VAL A 609 -28.01 7.36 -7.52
N LYS A 610 -27.25 6.63 -8.35
CA LYS A 610 -27.45 6.57 -9.81
C LYS A 610 -28.89 6.23 -10.21
N HIS A 611 -29.55 5.31 -9.52
CA HIS A 611 -30.94 4.97 -9.87
C HIS A 611 -31.87 6.13 -9.54
N CYS A 612 -31.65 6.81 -8.41
CA CYS A 612 -32.46 7.95 -8.01
C CYS A 612 -32.28 9.15 -8.97
N THR A 613 -31.04 9.45 -9.37
CA THR A 613 -30.74 10.55 -10.31
C THR A 613 -31.29 10.27 -11.70
N GLN A 614 -31.32 9.01 -12.14
CA GLN A 614 -31.96 8.63 -13.40
C GLN A 614 -33.48 8.73 -13.34
N VAL A 615 -34.10 8.33 -12.21
CA VAL A 615 -35.55 8.44 -12.01
C VAL A 615 -36.01 9.88 -12.06
N ALA A 616 -35.38 10.77 -11.29
CA ALA A 616 -35.73 12.18 -11.23
C ALA A 616 -34.99 13.06 -12.25
N GLY A 617 -34.36 12.47 -13.27
CA GLY A 617 -33.54 13.22 -14.22
C GLY A 617 -34.35 13.98 -15.27
N ALA A 618 -33.82 15.10 -15.78
CA ALA A 618 -34.49 15.93 -16.79
C ALA A 618 -34.89 15.17 -18.07
N THR A 619 -34.16 14.11 -18.45
CA THR A 619 -34.51 13.30 -19.62
C THR A 619 -35.83 12.56 -19.40
N VAL A 620 -36.03 11.99 -18.21
CA VAL A 620 -37.30 11.35 -17.86
C VAL A 620 -38.37 12.41 -17.77
N ALA A 621 -38.16 13.50 -17.02
CA ALA A 621 -39.17 14.55 -16.85
C ALA A 621 -39.68 15.11 -18.20
N ASN A 622 -38.76 15.43 -19.13
CA ASN A 622 -39.13 16.00 -20.43
C ASN A 622 -39.77 14.98 -21.38
N LYS A 623 -39.34 13.71 -21.37
CA LYS A 623 -39.86 12.67 -22.27
C LYS A 623 -41.11 11.96 -21.74
N SER A 624 -41.26 11.82 -20.42
CA SER A 624 -42.42 11.17 -19.81
C SER A 624 -43.65 12.08 -19.75
N TYR A 625 -43.49 13.39 -19.52
CA TYR A 625 -44.65 14.26 -19.27
C TYR A 625 -45.01 15.16 -20.44
N ASN A 626 -44.07 15.93 -21.01
CA ASN A 626 -44.42 16.90 -22.06
C ASN A 626 -45.00 16.25 -23.34
N GLN A 627 -44.63 15.00 -23.64
CA GLN A 627 -45.16 14.23 -24.79
C GLN A 627 -46.44 13.43 -24.49
N LEU A 628 -46.75 13.11 -23.22
CA LEU A 628 -47.90 12.26 -22.83
C LEU A 628 -49.03 13.05 -22.15
N SER A 629 -48.74 14.22 -21.59
CA SER A 629 -49.72 15.21 -21.12
C SER A 629 -50.34 16.01 -22.29
N SER A 630 -49.62 16.14 -23.41
CA SER A 630 -50.05 16.89 -24.59
C SER A 630 -50.50 15.93 -25.70
N HIS A 631 -51.79 15.58 -25.74
CA HIS A 631 -52.38 14.96 -26.93
C HIS A 631 -53.16 16.00 -27.74
N ASN A 632 -52.77 16.21 -29.00
CA ASN A 632 -53.61 16.89 -29.98
C ASN A 632 -54.79 15.96 -30.33
N GLY A 633 -55.91 16.09 -29.62
CA GLY A 633 -57.20 15.50 -30.01
C GLY A 633 -57.73 14.33 -29.17
N GLY A 634 -57.24 14.07 -27.95
CA GLY A 634 -57.75 13.03 -27.05
C GLY A 634 -57.46 13.29 -25.56
N ASN A 635 -58.00 12.43 -24.67
CA ASN A 635 -57.71 12.52 -23.22
C ASN A 635 -56.21 12.27 -22.97
N PRO A 636 -55.54 13.08 -22.12
CA PRO A 636 -54.13 12.89 -21.79
C PRO A 636 -53.91 11.52 -21.15
N ILE A 637 -52.79 10.87 -21.52
CA ILE A 637 -52.45 9.52 -21.05
C ILE A 637 -52.07 9.55 -19.56
N LEU A 638 -51.47 10.65 -19.12
CA LEU A 638 -51.13 10.94 -17.72
C LEU A 638 -51.72 12.32 -17.35
N PRO A 639 -52.98 12.40 -16.89
CA PRO A 639 -53.57 13.68 -16.46
C PRO A 639 -52.94 14.18 -15.14
N GLY A 640 -52.71 15.50 -15.02
CA GLY A 640 -52.16 16.12 -13.79
C GLY A 640 -50.67 15.87 -13.53
N ALA A 641 -50.00 15.35 -14.54
CA ALA A 641 -48.66 14.80 -14.49
C ALA A 641 -47.59 15.93 -14.63
N ASP A 642 -47.97 17.09 -15.17
CA ASP A 642 -47.09 18.25 -15.40
C ASP A 642 -46.43 18.79 -14.12
N ASP A 643 -47.18 18.80 -13.00
CA ASP A 643 -46.62 19.20 -11.71
C ASP A 643 -45.59 18.18 -11.19
N THR A 644 -45.70 16.91 -11.58
CA THR A 644 -44.66 15.92 -11.25
C THR A 644 -43.41 16.13 -12.09
N ALA A 645 -43.56 16.39 -13.39
CA ALA A 645 -42.45 16.72 -14.28
C ALA A 645 -41.65 17.94 -13.79
N ASN A 646 -42.38 19.00 -13.45
CA ASN A 646 -41.79 20.25 -12.94
C ASN A 646 -41.04 20.03 -11.63
N PHE A 647 -41.58 19.19 -10.73
CA PHE A 647 -40.88 18.82 -9.51
C PHE A 647 -39.59 18.05 -9.79
N MET A 648 -39.63 17.06 -10.69
CA MET A 648 -38.44 16.30 -11.09
C MET A 648 -37.34 17.21 -11.65
N LEU A 649 -37.70 18.17 -12.51
CA LEU A 649 -36.76 19.17 -13.03
C LEU A 649 -36.14 20.04 -11.92
N LYS A 650 -36.93 20.44 -10.91
CA LYS A 650 -36.42 21.19 -9.75
C LYS A 650 -35.47 20.35 -8.90
N VAL A 651 -35.77 19.07 -8.71
CA VAL A 651 -34.93 18.12 -7.97
C VAL A 651 -33.62 17.85 -8.71
N ASP A 652 -33.66 17.61 -10.02
CA ASP A 652 -32.47 17.47 -10.89
C ASP A 652 -31.59 18.73 -10.84
N TYR A 653 -32.21 19.91 -10.97
CA TYR A 653 -31.52 21.19 -10.88
C TYR A 653 -30.89 21.42 -9.51
N LEU A 654 -31.60 21.11 -8.41
CA LEU A 654 -31.07 21.17 -7.05
C LEU A 654 -29.81 20.30 -6.90
N PHE A 655 -29.83 19.07 -7.41
CA PHE A 655 -28.68 18.17 -7.34
C PHE A 655 -27.48 18.71 -8.12
N ASP A 656 -27.73 19.26 -9.32
CA ASP A 656 -26.67 19.76 -10.18
C ASP A 656 -25.95 20.96 -9.59
N ILE A 657 -26.69 21.95 -9.06
CA ILE A 657 -26.09 23.15 -8.46
C ILE A 657 -25.40 22.90 -7.11
N THR A 658 -25.48 21.69 -6.54
CA THR A 658 -24.92 21.34 -5.22
C THR A 658 -23.91 20.18 -5.24
N ASN A 659 -23.72 19.47 -6.35
CA ASN A 659 -22.83 18.29 -6.42
C ASN A 659 -21.52 18.54 -7.20
N GLY A 660 -21.45 19.64 -7.95
CA GLY A 660 -20.25 20.05 -8.67
C GLY A 660 -19.75 19.03 -9.69
N SER A 661 -18.45 19.13 -9.98
CA SER A 661 -17.84 18.55 -11.16
C SER A 661 -17.10 17.24 -10.90
N ALA A 662 -17.41 16.13 -11.60
CA ALA A 662 -16.58 14.92 -11.55
C ALA A 662 -15.49 14.89 -12.65
N PRO A 663 -14.39 14.12 -12.45
CA PRO A 663 -13.33 13.96 -13.45
C PRO A 663 -13.84 13.27 -14.72
N GLY A 664 -13.51 13.83 -15.89
CA GLY A 664 -13.86 13.23 -17.19
C GLY A 664 -15.32 13.40 -17.62
N ASP A 665 -16.13 14.15 -16.88
CA ASP A 665 -17.45 14.57 -17.35
C ASP A 665 -17.31 15.41 -18.63
N LYS A 666 -18.26 15.26 -19.56
CA LYS A 666 -18.41 16.14 -20.74
C LYS A 666 -18.46 17.61 -20.30
N PRO A 667 -18.15 18.61 -21.16
CA PRO A 667 -18.32 20.03 -20.84
C PRO A 667 -19.68 20.21 -20.18
N LYS A 668 -19.63 20.53 -18.89
CA LYS A 668 -20.77 20.32 -18.02
C LYS A 668 -21.85 21.35 -18.33
N PRO A 669 -23.12 21.03 -18.02
CA PRO A 669 -24.11 22.08 -17.82
C PRO A 669 -23.52 23.11 -16.85
N GLU A 670 -23.77 24.40 -17.08
CA GLU A 670 -23.24 25.49 -16.24
C GLU A 670 -23.49 25.25 -14.73
N GLN A 671 -24.54 24.48 -14.39
CA GLN A 671 -24.94 24.08 -13.04
C GLN A 671 -23.93 23.25 -12.25
N ARG A 672 -23.14 22.40 -12.91
CA ARG A 672 -22.13 21.57 -12.23
C ARG A 672 -20.73 22.16 -12.36
N ALA A 673 -20.60 23.37 -12.89
CA ALA A 673 -19.31 24.04 -13.08
C ALA A 673 -18.66 24.39 -11.74
N LEU A 674 -17.41 24.86 -11.80
CA LEU A 674 -16.76 25.41 -10.61
C LEU A 674 -17.50 26.67 -10.17
N VAL A 675 -17.71 26.80 -8.87
CA VAL A 675 -18.24 28.02 -8.28
C VAL A 675 -17.14 29.08 -8.32
N THR A 676 -17.45 30.25 -8.86
CA THR A 676 -16.58 31.44 -8.89
C THR A 676 -17.37 32.65 -8.42
N GLU A 677 -16.68 33.78 -8.19
CA GLU A 677 -17.32 35.05 -7.79
C GLU A 677 -18.37 35.53 -8.80
N THR A 678 -18.15 35.24 -10.09
CA THR A 678 -19.05 35.61 -11.19
C THR A 678 -20.06 34.53 -11.55
N SER A 679 -20.00 33.35 -10.93
CA SER A 679 -20.89 32.25 -11.26
C SER A 679 -22.30 32.48 -10.71
N PHE A 680 -23.31 32.01 -11.44
CA PHE A 680 -24.72 32.19 -11.05
C PHE A 680 -25.13 31.39 -9.81
N HIS A 681 -24.29 30.47 -9.32
CA HIS A 681 -24.57 29.57 -8.18
C HIS A 681 -25.05 30.32 -6.94
N LEU A 682 -24.48 31.49 -6.63
CA LEU A 682 -24.84 32.27 -5.45
C LEU A 682 -26.32 32.69 -5.44
N GLU A 683 -26.85 33.15 -6.59
CA GLU A 683 -28.27 33.48 -6.70
C GLU A 683 -29.12 32.22 -6.83
N ALA A 684 -28.63 31.20 -7.56
CA ALA A 684 -29.33 29.91 -7.68
C ALA A 684 -29.59 29.23 -6.33
N TRP A 685 -28.60 29.19 -5.43
CA TRP A 685 -28.78 28.60 -4.10
C TRP A 685 -29.79 29.36 -3.26
N LYS A 686 -29.79 30.68 -3.34
CA LYS A 686 -30.72 31.54 -2.62
C LYS A 686 -32.16 31.34 -3.09
N GLU A 687 -32.38 31.31 -4.40
CA GLU A 687 -33.72 31.06 -4.97
C GLU A 687 -34.16 29.61 -4.73
N MET A 688 -33.26 28.63 -4.90
CA MET A 688 -33.55 27.24 -4.60
C MET A 688 -33.86 27.02 -3.13
N ARG A 689 -33.22 27.74 -2.21
CA ARG A 689 -33.54 27.64 -0.77
C ARG A 689 -34.97 28.09 -0.48
N LYS A 690 -35.42 29.18 -1.09
CA LYS A 690 -36.82 29.64 -0.97
C LYS A 690 -37.79 28.60 -1.53
N GLU A 691 -37.43 28.00 -2.65
CA GLU A 691 -38.21 26.93 -3.28
C GLU A 691 -38.30 25.70 -2.35
N VAL A 692 -37.18 25.15 -1.89
CA VAL A 692 -37.14 23.97 -1.01
C VAL A 692 -37.82 24.22 0.34
N ALA A 693 -37.84 25.47 0.82
CA ALA A 693 -38.59 25.84 2.03
C ALA A 693 -40.12 25.61 1.90
N THR A 694 -40.65 25.55 0.68
CA THR A 694 -42.06 25.25 0.44
C THR A 694 -42.36 23.75 0.42
N TRP A 695 -41.34 22.90 0.25
CA TRP A 695 -41.53 21.48 0.02
C TRP A 695 -41.99 20.77 1.29
N ALA A 696 -43.02 19.93 1.17
CA ALA A 696 -43.48 19.07 2.24
C ALA A 696 -44.05 17.77 1.67
N TYR A 697 -43.82 16.65 2.35
CA TYR A 697 -44.53 15.41 2.02
C TYR A 697 -45.97 15.51 2.52
N ILE A 698 -46.88 14.84 1.83
CA ILE A 698 -48.28 14.72 2.25
C ILE A 698 -48.49 13.30 2.75
N ASP A 699 -48.94 13.14 4.00
CA ASP A 699 -49.30 11.85 4.55
C ASP A 699 -50.65 11.32 4.03
N LYS A 700 -51.05 10.12 4.45
CA LYS A 700 -52.31 9.50 4.01
C LYS A 700 -53.54 10.28 4.47
N GLU A 701 -53.39 11.03 5.55
CA GLU A 701 -54.40 11.90 6.14
C GLU A 701 -54.45 13.28 5.46
N GLY A 702 -53.57 13.55 4.50
CA GLY A 702 -53.51 14.81 3.75
C GLY A 702 -52.75 15.93 4.46
N LYS A 703 -52.04 15.63 5.54
CA LYS A 703 -51.28 16.60 6.33
C LYS A 703 -49.84 16.73 5.83
N ARG A 704 -49.32 17.95 5.90
CA ARG A 704 -47.93 18.29 5.58
C ARG A 704 -46.98 17.71 6.63
N VAL A 705 -46.00 16.94 6.18
CA VAL A 705 -44.93 16.33 6.96
C VAL A 705 -43.58 16.79 6.43
N ILE A 706 -42.75 17.34 7.31
CA ILE A 706 -41.38 17.74 6.98
C ILE A 706 -40.45 16.61 7.41
N ILE A 707 -39.85 15.95 6.42
CA ILE A 707 -38.90 14.85 6.64
C ILE A 707 -37.48 15.43 6.77
N PRO A 708 -36.59 14.85 7.60
CA PRO A 708 -35.24 15.37 7.83
C PRO A 708 -34.39 15.63 6.58
N CYS A 709 -34.62 14.91 5.47
CA CYS A 709 -33.88 15.14 4.22
C CYS A 709 -34.17 16.51 3.60
N LEU A 710 -35.40 17.03 3.72
CA LEU A 710 -35.76 18.36 3.22
C LEU A 710 -35.08 19.47 4.03
N LYS A 711 -34.98 19.28 5.35
CA LYS A 711 -34.24 20.19 6.23
C LYS A 711 -32.74 20.19 5.88
N ALA A 712 -32.15 19.02 5.68
CA ALA A 712 -30.75 18.93 5.25
C ALA A 712 -30.47 19.59 3.89
N CYS A 713 -31.40 19.55 2.93
CA CYS A 713 -31.26 20.34 1.71
C CYS A 713 -31.17 21.84 2.00
N GLN A 714 -32.02 22.36 2.88
CA GLN A 714 -31.99 23.77 3.25
C GLN A 714 -30.70 24.14 3.99
N ASP A 715 -30.21 23.25 4.87
CA ASP A 715 -28.96 23.44 5.60
C ASP A 715 -27.76 23.45 4.64
N ASN A 716 -27.72 22.55 3.64
CA ASN A 716 -26.68 22.55 2.61
C ASN A 716 -26.73 23.82 1.74
N LEU A 717 -27.92 24.27 1.33
CA LEU A 717 -28.10 25.52 0.56
C LEU A 717 -27.72 26.79 1.36
N LEU A 718 -27.68 26.69 2.68
CA LEU A 718 -27.11 27.69 3.59
C LEU A 718 -25.58 27.56 3.67
N ALA A 719 -25.08 26.33 3.77
CA ALA A 719 -23.68 26.00 3.93
C ALA A 719 -22.84 26.33 2.69
N ASP A 720 -23.35 26.07 1.49
CA ASP A 720 -22.67 26.34 0.21
C ASP A 720 -22.15 27.78 0.08
N PRO A 721 -23.00 28.83 0.22
CA PRO A 721 -22.53 30.21 0.17
C PRO A 721 -21.67 30.59 1.39
N ALA A 722 -21.88 29.98 2.56
CA ALA A 722 -21.04 30.24 3.74
C ALA A 722 -19.60 29.74 3.52
N LEU A 723 -19.45 28.51 3.00
CA LEU A 723 -18.15 27.94 2.66
C LEU A 723 -17.45 28.75 1.57
N TRP A 724 -18.16 29.14 0.52
CA TRP A 724 -17.58 29.98 -0.54
C TRP A 724 -17.01 31.29 0.01
N ARG A 725 -17.77 32.00 0.85
CA ARG A 725 -17.30 33.25 1.49
C ARG A 725 -16.07 33.02 2.37
N LEU A 726 -16.05 31.93 3.13
CA LEU A 726 -14.90 31.56 3.97
C LEU A 726 -13.66 31.32 3.13
N LEU A 727 -13.77 30.53 2.05
CA LEU A 727 -12.64 30.21 1.18
C LEU A 727 -12.12 31.42 0.38
N VAL A 728 -12.99 32.33 -0.04
CA VAL A 728 -12.58 33.59 -0.68
C VAL A 728 -11.85 34.48 0.33
N LYS A 729 -12.44 34.68 1.51
CA LYS A 729 -11.92 35.60 2.53
C LYS A 729 -10.61 35.12 3.15
N GLU A 730 -10.54 33.84 3.55
CA GLU A 730 -9.39 33.29 4.27
C GLU A 730 -8.41 32.57 3.36
N GLY A 731 -8.91 31.85 2.35
CA GLY A 731 -8.10 30.99 1.48
C GLY A 731 -7.68 31.62 0.16
N GLN A 732 -8.22 32.80 -0.19
CA GLN A 732 -8.00 33.46 -1.48
C GLN A 732 -8.34 32.55 -2.68
N TYR A 733 -9.39 31.73 -2.51
CA TYR A 733 -9.86 30.84 -3.56
C TYR A 733 -10.50 31.64 -4.69
N THR A 734 -10.18 31.26 -5.93
CA THR A 734 -10.79 31.83 -7.14
C THR A 734 -11.91 30.94 -7.68
N SER A 735 -11.90 29.67 -7.30
CA SER A 735 -12.92 28.71 -7.66
C SER A 735 -13.08 27.62 -6.61
N LEU A 736 -14.26 27.00 -6.54
CA LEU A 736 -14.59 25.88 -5.66
C LEU A 736 -15.29 24.77 -6.45
N ASN A 737 -14.88 23.52 -6.22
CA ASN A 737 -15.62 22.35 -6.70
C ASN A 737 -16.44 21.74 -5.56
N LEU A 738 -17.77 21.85 -5.62
CA LEU A 738 -18.66 21.32 -4.59
C LEU A 738 -18.53 19.80 -4.40
N ARG A 739 -18.02 19.07 -5.40
CA ARG A 739 -17.71 17.64 -5.30
C ARG A 739 -16.72 17.34 -4.16
N HIS A 740 -15.89 18.31 -3.77
CA HIS A 740 -14.93 18.16 -2.67
C HIS A 740 -15.56 18.27 -1.27
N VAL A 741 -16.87 18.54 -1.22
CA VAL A 741 -17.70 18.67 -0.02
C VAL A 741 -18.77 17.57 -0.02
N THR A 742 -18.40 16.37 -0.47
CA THR A 742 -19.25 15.16 -0.50
C THR A 742 -18.50 13.97 0.09
N GLN A 743 -19.22 12.99 0.64
CA GLN A 743 -18.62 11.80 1.25
C GLN A 743 -18.15 10.76 0.22
N ASP A 744 -18.37 10.98 -1.08
CA ASP A 744 -17.95 10.04 -2.13
C ASP A 744 -16.47 9.65 -2.04
N CYS A 745 -15.61 10.59 -1.61
CA CYS A 745 -14.19 10.31 -1.47
C CYS A 745 -13.85 9.28 -0.38
N LEU A 746 -14.65 9.25 0.68
CA LEU A 746 -14.60 8.30 1.78
C LEU A 746 -15.30 6.99 1.41
N GLU A 747 -16.47 7.03 0.78
CA GLU A 747 -17.16 5.81 0.31
C GLU A 747 -16.32 5.03 -0.71
N ASN A 748 -15.61 5.73 -1.59
CA ASN A 748 -14.64 5.13 -2.51
C ASN A 748 -13.47 4.48 -1.75
N PHE A 749 -12.97 5.11 -0.68
CA PHE A 749 -11.92 4.54 0.16
C PHE A 749 -12.40 3.28 0.90
N ILE A 750 -13.59 3.31 1.50
CA ILE A 750 -14.23 2.14 2.13
C ILE A 750 -14.41 1.02 1.10
N SER A 751 -14.83 1.34 -0.12
CA SER A 751 -14.96 0.38 -1.22
C SER A 751 -13.62 -0.27 -1.59
N GLN A 752 -12.53 0.50 -1.63
CA GLN A 752 -11.18 -0.04 -1.85
C GLN A 752 -10.71 -0.96 -0.70
N MET A 753 -11.02 -0.59 0.56
CA MET A 753 -10.77 -1.45 1.71
C MET A 753 -11.54 -2.76 1.61
N ARG A 754 -12.84 -2.73 1.27
CA ARG A 754 -13.66 -3.93 1.07
C ARG A 754 -13.13 -4.78 -0.08
N ALA A 755 -12.67 -4.17 -1.17
CA ALA A 755 -12.05 -4.89 -2.28
C ALA A 755 -10.83 -5.73 -1.84
N THR A 756 -10.01 -5.18 -0.94
CA THR A 756 -8.83 -5.85 -0.36
C THR A 756 -9.19 -7.10 0.44
N LEU A 757 -10.41 -7.16 0.96
CA LEU A 757 -10.93 -8.28 1.73
C LEU A 757 -11.52 -9.39 0.83
N GLY A 758 -11.64 -9.14 -0.47
CA GLY A 758 -12.13 -10.11 -1.45
C GLY A 758 -13.60 -10.48 -1.21
N PRO A 759 -13.98 -11.77 -1.22
CA PRO A 759 -15.37 -12.19 -1.05
C PRO A 759 -15.90 -12.08 0.38
N ASN A 760 -15.06 -11.66 1.34
CA ASN A 760 -15.49 -11.52 2.73
C ASN A 760 -16.37 -10.28 2.90
N THR A 761 -17.68 -10.47 2.97
CA THR A 761 -18.65 -9.39 3.15
C THR A 761 -18.77 -8.90 4.60
N HIS A 762 -18.26 -9.65 5.57
CA HIS A 762 -18.36 -9.34 7.01
C HIS A 762 -16.99 -9.46 7.69
N PRO A 763 -16.09 -8.49 7.48
CA PRO A 763 -14.75 -8.56 8.05
C PRO A 763 -14.76 -8.32 9.57
N THR A 764 -13.80 -8.94 10.26
CA THR A 764 -13.49 -8.68 11.67
C THR A 764 -12.57 -7.47 11.83
N CYS A 765 -12.46 -6.92 13.04
CA CYS A 765 -11.65 -5.73 13.31
C CYS A 765 -10.18 -5.94 12.91
N TYR A 766 -9.64 -7.14 13.13
CA TYR A 766 -8.28 -7.50 12.70
C TYR A 766 -8.09 -7.40 11.19
N GLN A 767 -9.07 -7.90 10.42
CA GLN A 767 -9.03 -7.86 8.96
C GLN A 767 -9.21 -6.43 8.43
N VAL A 768 -10.11 -5.65 9.04
CA VAL A 768 -10.32 -4.24 8.69
C VAL A 768 -9.07 -3.41 8.94
N MET A 769 -8.39 -3.57 10.08
CA MET A 769 -7.11 -2.89 10.32
C MET A 769 -6.06 -3.25 9.27
N ASN A 770 -5.98 -4.51 8.86
CA ASN A 770 -5.04 -4.92 7.82
C ASN A 770 -5.39 -4.33 6.45
N ALA A 771 -6.68 -4.23 6.11
CA ALA A 771 -7.12 -3.55 4.90
C ALA A 771 -6.77 -2.05 4.95
N PHE A 772 -7.02 -1.38 6.09
CA PHE A 772 -6.68 0.03 6.30
C PHE A 772 -5.17 0.27 6.15
N ARG A 773 -4.33 -0.55 6.83
CA ARG A 773 -2.87 -0.52 6.68
C ARG A 773 -2.45 -0.71 5.22
N THR A 774 -3.07 -1.66 4.52
CA THR A 774 -2.76 -1.94 3.11
C THR A 774 -3.03 -0.73 2.23
N GLN A 775 -4.18 -0.06 2.40
CA GLN A 775 -4.51 1.13 1.61
C GLN A 775 -3.57 2.31 1.87
N LEU A 776 -3.06 2.46 3.09
CA LEU A 776 -2.08 3.51 3.44
C LEU A 776 -0.69 3.32 2.81
N ILE A 777 -0.34 2.10 2.40
CA ILE A 777 0.95 1.76 1.76
C ILE A 777 0.84 1.80 0.22
N ASN A 778 -0.38 1.90 -0.32
CA ASN A 778 -0.63 1.71 -1.74
C ASN A 778 -0.75 3.06 -2.47
N LYS A 779 0.34 3.83 -2.59
CA LYS A 779 0.31 5.10 -3.36
C LYS A 779 0.21 4.89 -4.88
N HIS A 780 0.76 3.80 -5.39
CA HIS A 780 0.98 3.61 -6.83
C HIS A 780 -0.08 2.78 -7.55
N VAL A 781 -1.12 2.34 -6.84
CA VAL A 781 -2.04 1.35 -7.38
C VAL A 781 -3.49 1.82 -7.28
N ASN A 782 -3.80 2.81 -8.11
CA ASN A 782 -5.16 3.06 -8.55
C ASN A 782 -5.59 1.97 -9.55
N PHE A 783 -5.72 0.72 -9.10
CA PHE A 783 -6.47 -0.27 -9.88
C PHE A 783 -7.95 0.09 -9.74
N SER A 784 -8.43 0.94 -10.65
CA SER A 784 -9.85 1.14 -10.94
C SER A 784 -10.42 -0.13 -11.60
N LEU A 785 -10.42 -1.25 -10.88
CA LEU A 785 -10.84 -2.57 -11.38
C LEU A 785 -12.27 -2.96 -10.96
N GLN A 786 -13.03 -2.05 -10.35
CA GLN A 786 -14.42 -2.34 -10.01
C GLN A 786 -15.39 -1.83 -11.08
N LYS A 787 -15.85 -2.74 -11.95
CA LYS A 787 -17.15 -2.57 -12.62
C LYS A 787 -18.25 -2.68 -11.55
N GLY A 788 -19.09 -1.66 -11.40
CA GLY A 788 -20.26 -1.68 -10.50
C GLY A 788 -20.14 -0.92 -9.17
N LYS A 789 -19.27 0.10 -9.05
CA LYS A 789 -19.23 0.99 -7.86
C LYS A 789 -20.59 1.65 -7.59
N HIS A 790 -20.94 1.81 -6.32
CA HIS A 790 -22.12 2.59 -5.91
C HIS A 790 -21.89 4.10 -6.09
N CYS A 791 -20.64 4.55 -5.95
CA CYS A 791 -20.23 5.95 -6.00
C CYS A 791 -19.42 6.24 -7.27
N GLN A 792 -19.46 7.50 -7.71
CA GLN A 792 -18.67 7.95 -8.87
C GLN A 792 -17.21 8.15 -8.45
N ASP A 793 -16.27 8.00 -9.40
CA ASP A 793 -14.85 8.26 -9.15
C ASP A 793 -14.66 9.72 -8.69
N ASP A 794 -13.88 9.89 -7.63
CA ASP A 794 -13.62 11.19 -7.03
C ASP A 794 -12.28 11.79 -7.52
N GLY A 795 -11.49 11.03 -8.28
CA GLY A 795 -10.23 11.45 -8.90
C GLY A 795 -9.10 11.82 -7.93
N ALA A 796 -9.31 11.75 -6.61
CA ALA A 796 -8.32 12.19 -5.64
C ALA A 796 -7.24 11.14 -5.41
N GLN A 797 -6.02 11.63 -5.27
CA GLN A 797 -4.85 10.80 -5.00
C GLN A 797 -4.53 10.76 -3.51
N MET A 798 -3.98 9.65 -3.03
CA MET A 798 -3.48 9.56 -1.66
C MET A 798 -2.30 10.53 -1.49
N LEU A 799 -2.39 11.46 -0.54
CA LEU A 799 -1.39 12.53 -0.36
C LEU A 799 0.04 11.98 -0.22
N THR A 800 0.21 10.90 0.52
CA THR A 800 1.52 10.26 0.73
C THR A 800 1.40 8.76 0.93
N ASP A 801 2.49 8.06 0.63
CA ASP A 801 2.65 6.64 0.92
C ASP A 801 3.28 6.49 2.31
N MET A 802 2.62 5.76 3.20
CA MET A 802 3.13 5.50 4.53
C MET A 802 4.22 4.43 4.57
N GLN A 803 4.80 4.03 3.44
CA GLN A 803 6.00 3.17 3.35
C GLN A 803 7.11 3.57 4.33
N ARG A 804 7.30 4.86 4.62
CA ARG A 804 8.30 5.34 5.58
C ARG A 804 8.05 4.84 7.01
N LEU A 805 6.79 4.55 7.39
CA LEU A 805 6.46 3.98 8.71
C LEU A 805 6.99 2.57 8.90
N ILE A 806 7.30 1.83 7.82
CA ILE A 806 7.83 0.47 7.88
C ILE A 806 9.23 0.44 8.54
N ASN A 807 9.95 1.57 8.51
CA ASN A 807 11.37 1.66 8.92
C ASN A 807 11.62 2.33 10.27
N ASN A 808 10.60 2.85 10.96
CA ASN A 808 10.79 3.54 12.24
C ASN A 808 10.96 2.56 13.41
N LYS A 809 12.19 2.05 13.59
CA LYS A 809 12.61 1.32 14.80
C LYS A 809 13.09 2.23 15.95
N LYS A 810 13.13 3.56 15.80
CA LYS A 810 13.84 4.46 16.73
C LYS A 810 13.04 5.61 17.37
N THR A 811 11.80 5.89 16.98
CA THR A 811 11.08 7.10 17.44
C THR A 811 10.02 6.89 18.52
N LEU A 812 9.77 5.66 18.98
CA LEU A 812 8.73 5.39 19.98
C LEU A 812 9.25 5.33 21.43
N SER A 813 10.53 5.61 21.67
CA SER A 813 11.13 5.55 23.01
C SER A 813 11.39 6.92 23.66
N SER A 814 11.23 8.04 22.95
CA SER A 814 11.48 9.39 23.50
C SER A 814 10.22 10.15 23.93
N ASP A 815 9.03 9.78 23.45
CA ASP A 815 7.85 10.64 23.56
C ASP A 815 6.92 10.27 24.73
N LYS A 816 7.40 9.41 25.66
CA LYS A 816 6.62 9.04 26.86
C LYS A 816 6.56 10.15 27.91
N ASP A 817 7.45 11.14 27.85
CA ASP A 817 7.52 12.20 28.86
C ASP A 817 6.59 13.39 28.55
N GLU A 818 6.32 13.72 27.29
CA GLU A 818 5.43 14.85 26.93
C GLU A 818 3.93 14.52 27.04
N SER A 819 3.53 13.26 26.85
CA SER A 819 2.13 12.82 27.03
C SER A 819 1.66 12.92 28.50
N SER A 820 2.59 12.88 29.45
CA SER A 820 2.30 12.97 30.88
C SER A 820 2.06 14.41 31.33
N GLN A 821 2.66 15.38 30.64
CA GLN A 821 2.57 16.81 30.96
C GLN A 821 1.26 17.42 30.42
N TRP A 822 0.80 17.00 29.25
CA TRP A 822 -0.46 17.48 28.66
C TRP A 822 -1.73 17.04 29.44
N MET A 823 -1.70 15.87 30.10
CA MET A 823 -2.81 15.44 30.98
C MET A 823 -2.88 16.22 32.30
N GLN A 824 -1.79 16.86 32.73
CA GLN A 824 -1.74 17.65 33.97
C GLN A 824 -2.21 19.10 33.74
N ASP A 825 -1.94 19.68 32.58
CA ASP A 825 -2.28 21.10 32.31
C ASP A 825 -3.77 21.34 32.00
N ASN A 826 -4.53 20.31 31.63
CA ASN A 826 -5.98 20.41 31.34
C ASN A 826 -6.91 20.02 32.52
N GLN A 827 -6.37 19.88 33.74
CA GLN A 827 -7.18 19.69 34.97
C GLN A 827 -7.45 20.98 35.76
N GLN A 828 -6.89 22.13 35.38
CA GLN A 828 -7.15 23.39 36.06
C GLN A 828 -8.32 24.16 35.43
N THR A 829 -9.55 23.69 35.63
CA THR A 829 -10.79 24.50 35.67
C THR A 829 -12.01 23.65 36.05
N GLN A 830 -11.93 22.92 37.17
CA GLN A 830 -13.09 22.41 37.93
C GLN A 830 -12.66 22.26 39.41
N PRO A 831 -13.55 22.47 40.40
CA PRO A 831 -13.19 22.43 41.81
C PRO A 831 -12.76 21.00 42.24
N SER A 832 -11.74 20.94 43.09
CA SER A 832 -11.03 19.73 43.53
C SER A 832 -11.94 18.63 44.12
N PRO A 833 -11.71 17.34 43.80
CA PRO A 833 -12.40 16.21 44.40
C PRO A 833 -11.67 15.74 45.67
N SER A 834 -11.91 16.41 46.80
CA SER A 834 -11.49 15.93 48.13
C SER A 834 -12.67 15.74 49.11
N SER A 835 -13.92 15.78 48.62
CA SER A 835 -15.12 15.72 49.46
C SER A 835 -16.07 14.54 49.19
N ASN A 836 -15.67 13.56 48.37
CA ASN A 836 -16.52 12.41 48.03
C ASN A 836 -16.02 11.05 48.55
N LEU A 837 -14.85 10.98 49.20
CA LEU A 837 -14.38 9.74 49.87
C LEU A 837 -15.05 9.54 51.24
N THR A 838 -15.49 10.61 51.90
CA THR A 838 -16.23 10.54 53.17
C THR A 838 -17.69 10.11 53.01
N LYS A 839 -18.29 10.25 51.82
CA LYS A 839 -19.71 9.89 51.61
C LYS A 839 -19.95 8.42 51.27
N LEU A 840 -18.93 7.67 50.86
CA LEU A 840 -19.06 6.22 50.61
C LEU A 840 -18.79 5.39 51.88
N GLU A 841 -17.93 5.86 52.77
CA GLU A 841 -17.69 5.22 54.08
C GLU A 841 -18.88 5.42 55.03
N ASP A 842 -19.53 6.59 55.01
CA ASP A 842 -20.74 6.85 55.82
C ASP A 842 -21.98 6.04 55.35
N GLN A 843 -22.08 5.73 54.05
CA GLN A 843 -23.17 4.90 53.50
C GLN A 843 -22.95 3.39 53.74
N LEU A 844 -21.70 2.94 53.81
CA LEU A 844 -21.34 1.56 54.18
C LEU A 844 -21.52 1.31 55.69
N CYS A 845 -21.21 2.30 56.54
CA CYS A 845 -21.47 2.23 57.98
C CYS A 845 -22.97 2.17 58.32
N PHE A 846 -23.84 2.83 57.54
CA PHE A 846 -25.29 2.81 57.77
C PHE A 846 -25.93 1.47 57.38
N LEU A 847 -25.41 0.78 56.36
CA LEU A 847 -25.88 -0.55 55.94
C LEU A 847 -25.38 -1.68 56.87
N LEU A 848 -24.21 -1.53 57.49
CA LEU A 848 -23.67 -2.50 58.45
C LEU A 848 -24.32 -2.42 59.84
N ALA A 849 -24.92 -1.28 60.21
CA ALA A 849 -25.62 -1.08 61.49
C ALA A 849 -27.05 -1.68 61.53
N MET A 850 -27.57 -2.19 60.40
CA MET A 850 -28.91 -2.76 60.28
C MET A 850 -28.97 -4.30 60.41
N LEU A 851 -27.83 -4.97 60.65
CA LEU A 851 -27.77 -6.42 60.79
C LEU A 851 -27.86 -6.84 62.27
N PRO A 852 -28.73 -7.82 62.63
CA PRO A 852 -28.87 -8.25 64.02
C PRO A 852 -27.64 -9.04 64.51
N PRO A 853 -27.30 -8.99 65.81
CA PRO A 853 -26.06 -9.57 66.33
C PRO A 853 -26.18 -11.08 66.46
N ILE A 854 -25.26 -11.82 65.82
CA ILE A 854 -25.10 -13.27 66.00
C ILE A 854 -23.96 -13.51 67.00
N SER A 855 -24.28 -14.24 68.08
CA SER A 855 -23.39 -14.63 69.16
C SER A 855 -22.32 -15.66 68.73
N PRO A 856 -21.15 -15.70 69.39
CA PRO A 856 -20.05 -16.57 68.98
C PRO A 856 -20.19 -17.97 69.59
N LEU A 857 -20.18 -19.02 68.75
CA LEU A 857 -19.99 -20.40 69.18
C LEU A 857 -18.64 -20.93 68.70
N LYS A 858 -17.95 -21.55 69.65
CA LYS A 858 -16.58 -22.06 69.63
C LYS A 858 -16.42 -23.27 68.71
N ARG A 859 -15.17 -23.46 68.25
CA ARG A 859 -14.63 -24.69 67.66
C ARG A 859 -14.67 -25.87 68.64
N GLU A 860 -15.15 -27.00 68.15
CA GLU A 860 -14.74 -28.40 68.43
C GLU A 860 -15.22 -29.17 67.17
N ALA A 861 -14.33 -29.60 66.28
CA ALA A 861 -13.63 -30.91 66.25
C ALA A 861 -14.56 -32.07 65.84
N GLU A 862 -14.10 -32.84 64.84
CA GLU A 862 -14.64 -34.13 64.36
C GLU A 862 -15.98 -34.01 63.61
N GLU A 863 -16.31 -34.72 62.54
CA GLU A 863 -15.78 -35.89 61.85
C GLU A 863 -16.55 -35.96 60.51
N ASN A 864 -15.96 -36.62 59.51
CA ASN A 864 -16.65 -37.39 58.46
C ASN A 864 -17.62 -36.71 57.46
N ASN A 865 -17.22 -36.92 56.19
CA ASN A 865 -18.03 -37.43 55.08
C ASN A 865 -18.97 -36.51 54.29
N GLN A 866 -18.77 -36.67 52.97
CA GLN A 866 -19.77 -36.71 51.89
C GLN A 866 -20.22 -35.40 51.24
N GLU A 867 -19.80 -35.30 49.96
CA GLU A 867 -20.63 -34.96 48.79
C GLU A 867 -21.37 -33.62 48.78
N ILE A 868 -20.88 -32.64 48.00
CA ILE A 868 -21.19 -32.37 46.57
C ILE A 868 -20.35 -31.17 46.11
#